data_AF-A0A3A5VLA3-F1
#
_entry.id   AF-A0A3A5VLA3-F1
#
_cell.length_a   1.000
_cell.length_b   1.000
_cell.length_c   1.000
_cell.angle_alpha   90.00
_cell.angle_beta   90.00
_cell.angle_gamma   90.00
#
_symmetry.space_group_name_H-M   'P 1'
#
loop_
_entity.id
_entity.type
_entity.pdbx_description
1 polymer ?
#
loop_
_entity_poly.entity_id
_entity_poly.type
_entity_poly.pdbx_seq_one_letter_code
_entity_poly.pdbx_strand_id
1 'polypeptide(L)'
;MTQDFEGNWWQKIQHFAPNDSVRQLAHHLEQLVQCGALHDVFDVILDHSDLLVAYPDDTSRQNAESICALMVNIGNELGHEPSAIFNRLTDLEDLGNQGPSAITTPSGGAVQIMTIHGAKGLQAPVVVVAGLFHAGKSDAALAARNNVLVTPQVIAGRINPWSSRERPKDGLWEFTKCIDHAQRQAERRREFYVALTRVKNHLILSGSPSRTAEIDSKTKKLMVRVKPSLKTMGGMLVDGLRSLSHQNQIVDSPWLLDGDDFASPLSSFTETMLELDPFELSNTSLLGIPSLGGINIYHGPQCFPNLQNKTPLQQWYAVEQRMIGLSDGHKTDKDVVPSVHQILRMPAHSLDSSFNNPRTHWLTEVRGWMPEPFHFFSTQGGESMKPKSLYPEATVFGTLMHRLIEIGLQNPASQNGPPVLDLPSAWVYDGEDKLDDYETIKRVMAEEGLGVDQSSDDMAQRTAKRLAELGRLIRTGLLGKYAAGGQHHGYVVEGLRTELPFYYVDKVNFSDLFRTGFSVNGPVPLSQISHVDVVFDGRADLVLALRDDNGNGFLQVVDLKTKGCRDEFNSDDSSRGSSLQRYEGELLDPHASTGAEATILEQHKLQLTLYSLALESIELQKPESKRRTVLPPSLLIGASGRIVQMTSEDYHESKKLFSKHVRWMAQLSAAPETVPEPLTVEDSSEDVLALCPFSKGDIRLGLSGDDILGNNEESDYDL
;
A
#
# COMPACT_ATOMS: atom_id res chain seq x y z
N MET A 1 14.36 24.26 25.91
CA MET A 1 14.87 24.36 24.53
C MET A 1 15.34 25.79 24.35
N THR A 2 16.65 26.04 24.28
CA THR A 2 17.20 27.39 24.04
C THR A 2 16.97 27.79 22.58
N GLN A 3 16.75 29.09 22.33
CA GLN A 3 16.41 29.65 21.02
C GLN A 3 17.56 29.62 19.99
N ASP A 4 18.75 29.15 20.37
CA ASP A 4 20.00 29.44 19.64
C ASP A 4 20.39 28.39 18.56
N PHE A 5 19.58 27.35 18.33
CA PHE A 5 19.83 26.41 17.22
C PHE A 5 18.94 26.76 16.02
N GLU A 6 19.55 27.27 14.95
CA GLU A 6 18.90 27.48 13.66
C GLU A 6 18.77 26.13 12.93
N GLY A 7 17.55 25.74 12.58
CA GLY A 7 17.23 24.45 11.96
C GLY A 7 15.76 24.07 12.10
N ASN A 8 15.31 23.09 11.31
CA ASN A 8 13.94 22.57 11.41
C ASN A 8 13.75 21.77 12.73
N TRP A 9 12.51 21.38 13.05
CA TRP A 9 12.22 20.65 14.30
C TRP A 9 12.91 19.28 14.36
N TRP A 10 13.07 18.58 13.24
CA TRP A 10 13.76 17.28 13.17
C TRP A 10 15.25 17.41 13.50
N GLN A 11 15.93 18.40 12.92
CA GLN A 11 17.32 18.73 13.19
C GLN A 11 17.55 19.12 14.65
N LYS A 12 16.59 19.84 15.25
CA LYS A 12 16.63 20.14 16.69
C LYS A 12 16.50 18.88 17.55
N ILE A 13 15.58 17.97 17.22
CA ILE A 13 15.43 16.69 17.93
C ILE A 13 16.71 15.85 17.81
N GLN A 14 17.32 15.80 16.63
CA GLN A 14 18.58 15.09 16.40
C GLN A 14 19.74 15.71 17.18
N HIS A 15 19.83 17.04 17.25
CA HIS A 15 20.89 17.75 17.96
C HIS A 15 20.83 17.55 19.48
N PHE A 16 19.61 17.56 20.04
CA PHE A 16 19.38 17.39 21.49
C PHE A 16 19.06 15.94 21.88
N ALA A 17 19.32 14.97 20.99
CA ALA A 17 19.07 13.55 21.27
C ALA A 17 19.93 13.07 22.46
N PRO A 18 19.35 12.31 23.41
CA PRO A 18 20.06 11.87 24.62
C PRO A 18 21.13 10.81 24.36
N ASN A 19 21.03 10.07 23.24
CA ASN A 19 21.99 9.06 22.82
C ASN A 19 21.97 8.89 21.29
N ASP A 20 22.95 8.15 20.77
CA ASP A 20 23.10 7.92 19.34
C ASP A 20 21.92 7.15 18.72
N SER A 21 21.32 6.22 19.45
CA SER A 21 20.17 5.43 18.99
C SER A 21 18.93 6.31 18.75
N VAL A 22 18.62 7.22 19.68
CA VAL A 22 17.52 8.19 19.53
C VAL A 22 17.82 9.18 18.40
N ARG A 23 19.09 9.58 18.23
CA ARG A 23 19.49 10.42 17.10
C ARG A 23 19.28 9.71 15.76
N GLN A 24 19.67 8.43 15.65
CA GLN A 24 19.47 7.63 14.44
C GLN A 24 17.99 7.42 14.14
N LEU A 25 17.17 7.13 15.16
CA LEU A 25 15.72 7.04 15.03
C LEU A 25 15.14 8.35 14.49
N ALA A 26 15.44 9.49 15.12
CA ALA A 26 14.95 10.79 14.68
C ALA A 26 15.39 11.16 13.26
N HIS A 27 16.60 10.78 12.86
CA HIS A 27 17.08 10.95 11.49
C HIS A 27 16.28 10.11 10.49
N HIS A 28 16.03 8.83 10.81
CA HIS A 28 15.24 7.97 9.95
C HIS A 28 13.78 8.42 9.83
N LEU A 29 13.17 8.88 10.93
CA LEU A 29 11.82 9.46 10.90
C LEU A 29 11.76 10.71 9.99
N GLU A 30 12.77 11.58 10.03
CA GLU A 30 12.86 12.73 9.11
C GLU A 30 12.88 12.27 7.65
N GLN A 31 13.67 11.24 7.33
CA GLN A 31 13.74 10.67 5.97
C GLN A 31 12.39 10.11 5.51
N LEU A 32 11.69 9.35 6.36
CA LEU A 32 10.37 8.79 6.03
C LEU A 32 9.35 9.90 5.74
N VAL A 33 9.33 10.94 6.57
CA VAL A 33 8.46 12.11 6.36
C VAL A 33 8.77 12.81 5.04
N GLN A 34 10.05 13.00 4.71
CA GLN A 34 10.46 13.59 3.43
C GLN A 34 10.07 12.73 2.21
N CYS A 35 10.00 11.41 2.39
CA CYS A 35 9.52 10.47 1.37
C CYS A 35 7.99 10.38 1.28
N GLY A 36 7.24 11.06 2.16
CA GLY A 36 5.78 10.93 2.25
C GLY A 36 5.31 9.63 2.91
N ALA A 37 6.22 8.85 3.49
CA ALA A 37 5.95 7.59 4.19
C ALA A 37 5.44 7.84 5.62
N LEU A 38 4.33 8.58 5.74
CA LEU A 38 3.80 9.03 7.03
C LEU A 38 3.38 7.87 7.94
N HIS A 39 2.82 6.80 7.39
CA HIS A 39 2.35 5.66 8.19
C HIS A 39 3.50 4.84 8.75
N ASP A 40 4.56 4.66 7.95
CA ASP A 40 5.78 3.93 8.33
C ASP A 40 6.49 4.60 9.54
N VAL A 41 6.33 5.92 9.73
CA VAL A 41 6.82 6.62 10.93
C VAL A 41 6.23 6.02 12.20
N PHE A 42 4.94 5.67 12.21
CA PHE A 42 4.30 5.11 13.40
C PHE A 42 4.77 3.68 13.66
N ASP A 43 4.91 2.87 12.62
CA ASP A 43 5.43 1.50 12.73
C ASP A 43 6.86 1.50 13.27
N VAL A 44 7.73 2.36 12.73
CA VAL A 44 9.10 2.55 13.21
C VAL A 44 9.14 3.02 14.67
N ILE A 45 8.23 3.90 15.08
CA ILE A 45 8.12 4.31 16.49
C ILE A 45 7.69 3.13 17.36
N LEU A 46 6.72 2.32 16.93
CA LEU A 46 6.26 1.16 17.71
C LEU A 46 7.36 0.10 17.86
N ASP A 47 8.13 -0.15 16.80
CA ASP A 47 9.16 -1.19 16.77
C ASP A 47 10.45 -0.79 17.49
N HIS A 48 10.81 0.51 17.45
CA HIS A 48 12.10 0.99 17.96
C HIS A 48 12.03 1.90 19.18
N SER A 49 10.84 2.20 19.70
CA SER A 49 10.67 2.92 20.97
C SER A 49 10.46 1.98 22.15
N ASP A 50 10.61 2.53 23.36
CA ASP A 50 10.31 1.82 24.61
C ASP A 50 8.80 1.70 24.90
N LEU A 51 7.91 2.07 23.97
CA LEU A 51 6.46 2.09 24.23
C LEU A 51 5.93 0.70 24.60
N LEU A 52 6.28 -0.33 23.83
CA LEU A 52 5.85 -1.70 24.09
C LEU A 52 6.66 -2.39 25.21
N VAL A 53 7.76 -1.78 25.64
CA VAL A 53 8.50 -2.19 26.84
C VAL A 53 7.78 -1.64 28.09
N ALA A 54 7.35 -0.38 28.05
CA ALA A 54 6.61 0.28 29.12
C ALA A 54 5.18 -0.27 29.27
N TYR A 55 4.54 -0.62 28.16
CA TYR A 55 3.17 -1.14 28.09
C TYR A 55 3.14 -2.51 27.38
N PRO A 56 3.63 -3.58 28.03
CA PRO A 56 3.86 -4.87 27.37
C PRO A 56 2.62 -5.77 27.25
N ASP A 57 1.48 -5.36 27.83
CA ASP A 57 0.27 -6.18 27.83
C ASP A 57 -0.42 -6.25 26.45
N ASP A 58 -1.15 -7.35 26.21
CA ASP A 58 -1.86 -7.57 24.93
C ASP A 58 -2.88 -6.47 24.62
N THR A 59 -3.42 -5.81 25.66
CA THR A 59 -4.40 -4.73 25.49
C THR A 59 -3.74 -3.50 24.89
N SER A 60 -2.56 -3.16 25.39
CA SER A 60 -1.75 -2.03 24.95
C SER A 60 -1.24 -2.22 23.53
N ARG A 61 -0.84 -3.45 23.17
CA ARG A 61 -0.48 -3.80 21.79
C ARG A 61 -1.65 -3.62 20.82
N GLN A 62 -2.82 -4.17 21.16
CA GLN A 62 -4.01 -4.01 20.33
C GLN A 62 -4.45 -2.55 20.21
N ASN A 63 -4.29 -1.76 21.27
CA ASN A 63 -4.56 -0.32 21.22
C ASN A 63 -3.59 0.42 20.29
N ALA A 64 -2.30 0.08 20.33
CA ALA A 64 -1.30 0.65 19.43
C ALA A 64 -1.62 0.34 17.96
N GLU A 65 -1.90 -0.93 17.65
CA GLU A 65 -2.33 -1.37 16.31
C GLU A 65 -3.62 -0.66 15.86
N SER A 66 -4.59 -0.52 16.76
CA SER A 66 -5.85 0.18 16.48
C SER A 66 -5.63 1.66 16.15
N ILE A 67 -4.66 2.31 16.80
CA ILE A 67 -4.29 3.70 16.50
C ILE A 67 -3.65 3.79 15.11
N CYS A 68 -2.69 2.93 14.77
CA CYS A 68 -2.10 2.91 13.42
C CYS A 68 -3.17 2.68 12.35
N ALA A 69 -4.08 1.74 12.55
CA ALA A 69 -5.20 1.49 11.65
C ALA A 69 -6.14 2.71 11.53
N LEU A 70 -6.41 3.40 12.64
CA LEU A 70 -7.20 4.63 12.63
C LEU A 70 -6.51 5.74 11.81
N MET A 71 -5.19 5.90 11.92
CA MET A 71 -4.43 6.88 11.13
C MET A 71 -4.52 6.60 9.63
N VAL A 72 -4.38 5.33 9.24
CA VAL A 72 -4.51 4.92 7.84
C VAL A 72 -5.91 5.22 7.32
N ASN A 73 -6.95 4.91 8.10
CA ASN A 73 -8.34 5.18 7.73
C ASN A 73 -8.63 6.68 7.58
N ILE A 74 -8.19 7.50 8.54
CA ILE A 74 -8.30 8.97 8.45
C ILE A 74 -7.51 9.47 7.23
N GLY A 75 -6.33 8.93 6.98
CA GLY A 75 -5.51 9.26 5.81
C GLY A 75 -6.24 8.94 4.50
N ASN A 76 -6.86 7.77 4.38
CA ASN A 76 -7.64 7.38 3.20
C ASN A 76 -8.81 8.35 2.93
N GLU A 77 -9.42 8.90 3.99
CA GLU A 77 -10.51 9.88 3.86
C GLU A 77 -10.01 11.28 3.49
N LEU A 78 -8.83 11.69 3.99
CA LEU A 78 -8.30 13.06 3.89
C LEU A 78 -7.16 13.21 2.87
N GLY A 79 -6.86 12.18 2.08
CA GLY A 79 -5.79 12.22 1.07
C GLY A 79 -4.38 12.17 1.65
N HIS A 80 -4.21 11.55 2.82
CA HIS A 80 -2.93 11.33 3.50
C HIS A 80 -2.14 12.61 3.87
N GLU A 81 -2.80 13.76 3.95
CA GLU A 81 -2.16 15.03 4.30
C GLU A 81 -1.94 15.13 5.84
N PRO A 82 -0.70 15.34 6.32
CA PRO A 82 -0.39 15.30 7.75
C PRO A 82 -1.17 16.31 8.60
N SER A 83 -1.40 17.54 8.10
CA SER A 83 -2.08 18.59 8.87
C SER A 83 -3.57 18.27 9.04
N ALA A 84 -4.22 17.75 7.99
CA ALA A 84 -5.61 17.32 8.01
C ALA A 84 -5.80 16.12 8.94
N ILE A 85 -4.89 15.13 8.90
CA ILE A 85 -4.88 14.01 9.84
C ILE A 85 -4.74 14.54 11.28
N PHE A 86 -3.78 15.44 11.54
CA PHE A 86 -3.57 16.03 12.86
C PHE A 86 -4.80 16.79 13.38
N ASN A 87 -5.43 17.61 12.53
CA ASN A 87 -6.64 18.33 12.90
C ASN A 87 -7.79 17.36 13.22
N ARG A 88 -7.95 16.29 12.43
CA ARG A 88 -8.96 15.27 12.67
C ARG A 88 -8.73 14.53 14.00
N LEU A 89 -7.48 14.27 14.35
CA LEU A 89 -7.15 13.68 15.65
C LEU A 89 -7.46 14.63 16.81
N THR A 90 -7.20 15.93 16.63
CA THR A 90 -7.54 16.95 17.62
C THR A 90 -9.06 17.02 17.83
N ASP A 91 -9.85 16.98 16.75
CA ASP A 91 -11.32 16.90 16.83
C ASP A 91 -11.79 15.65 17.60
N LEU A 92 -11.12 14.51 17.41
CA LEU A 92 -11.44 13.27 18.12
C LEU A 92 -11.06 13.34 19.60
N GLU A 93 -9.97 14.02 19.93
CA GLU A 93 -9.56 14.29 21.31
C GLU A 93 -10.58 15.17 22.04
N ASP A 94 -11.11 16.19 21.37
CA ASP A 94 -12.12 17.11 21.92
C ASP A 94 -13.45 16.41 22.29
N LEU A 95 -13.74 15.26 21.69
CA LEU A 95 -14.90 14.43 22.06
C LEU A 95 -14.74 13.77 23.45
N GLY A 96 -13.51 13.66 23.95
CA GLY A 96 -13.20 13.01 25.23
C GLY A 96 -13.83 11.61 25.33
N ASN A 97 -14.71 11.42 26.32
CA ASN A 97 -15.39 10.13 26.55
C ASN A 97 -16.43 9.77 25.46
N GLN A 98 -16.72 10.66 24.51
CA GLN A 98 -17.58 10.39 23.36
C GLN A 98 -16.77 9.98 22.11
N GLY A 99 -15.45 9.95 22.21
CA GLY A 99 -14.58 9.49 21.14
C GLY A 99 -14.69 7.99 20.86
N PRO A 100 -14.04 7.51 19.78
CA PRO A 100 -14.01 6.10 19.42
C PRO A 100 -13.44 5.27 20.57
N SER A 101 -14.18 4.23 20.97
CA SER A 101 -13.75 3.33 22.03
C SER A 101 -12.86 2.23 21.45
N ALA A 102 -11.70 2.00 22.06
CA ALA A 102 -10.87 0.86 21.72
C ALA A 102 -11.59 -0.45 22.07
N ILE A 103 -11.66 -1.36 21.11
CA ILE A 103 -12.23 -2.70 21.31
C ILE A 103 -11.07 -3.66 21.34
N THR A 104 -10.78 -4.23 22.52
CA THR A 104 -9.76 -5.27 22.64
C THR A 104 -10.41 -6.64 22.66
N THR A 105 -9.79 -7.56 21.93
CA THR A 105 -10.12 -8.98 21.96
C THR A 105 -9.32 -9.61 23.08
N PRO A 106 -9.96 -10.07 24.17
CA PRO A 106 -9.24 -10.71 25.26
C PRO A 106 -8.62 -12.02 24.78
N SER A 107 -7.42 -12.33 25.24
CA SER A 107 -6.83 -13.65 25.07
C SER A 107 -7.74 -14.71 25.70
N GLY A 108 -7.93 -15.83 25.00
CA GLY A 108 -8.96 -16.82 25.33
C GLY A 108 -8.91 -17.30 26.79
N GLY A 109 -10.08 -17.49 27.41
CA GLY A 109 -10.20 -17.98 28.79
C GLY A 109 -10.35 -16.89 29.88
N ALA A 110 -10.47 -15.61 29.50
CA ALA A 110 -10.67 -14.51 30.44
C ALA A 110 -12.12 -14.38 30.96
N VAL A 111 -12.28 -13.77 32.14
CA VAL A 111 -13.59 -13.35 32.67
C VAL A 111 -14.02 -12.06 31.96
N GLN A 112 -15.19 -12.10 31.31
CA GLN A 112 -15.72 -10.94 30.60
C GLN A 112 -16.43 -9.98 31.57
N ILE A 113 -15.93 -8.74 31.66
CA ILE A 113 -16.57 -7.65 32.39
C ILE A 113 -17.31 -6.78 31.37
N MET A 114 -18.63 -6.67 31.52
CA MET A 114 -19.48 -5.89 30.62
C MET A 114 -20.60 -5.21 31.38
N THR A 115 -21.19 -4.18 30.77
CA THR A 115 -22.41 -3.57 31.30
C THR A 115 -23.61 -4.50 31.09
N ILE A 116 -24.67 -4.32 31.88
CA ILE A 116 -25.90 -5.10 31.74
C ILE A 116 -26.50 -4.94 30.33
N HIS A 117 -26.38 -3.74 29.74
CA HIS A 117 -26.79 -3.47 28.37
C HIS A 117 -25.98 -4.28 27.35
N GLY A 118 -24.65 -4.32 27.50
CA GLY A 118 -23.76 -5.11 26.64
C GLY A 118 -24.01 -6.62 26.73
N ALA A 119 -24.55 -7.09 27.86
CA ALA A 119 -24.89 -8.51 28.05
C ALA A 119 -26.23 -8.92 27.40
N LYS A 120 -27.03 -7.98 26.87
CA LYS A 120 -28.35 -8.28 26.31
C LYS A 120 -28.22 -9.24 25.11
N GLY A 121 -28.94 -10.36 25.16
CA GLY A 121 -28.89 -11.40 24.13
C GLY A 121 -27.76 -12.42 24.32
N LEU A 122 -26.77 -12.12 25.17
CA LEU A 122 -25.72 -13.07 25.54
C LEU A 122 -26.18 -13.98 26.69
N GLN A 123 -25.49 -15.11 26.86
CA GLN A 123 -25.69 -16.04 27.97
C GLN A 123 -24.34 -16.64 28.40
N ALA A 124 -24.16 -16.83 29.71
CA ALA A 124 -22.96 -17.44 30.27
C ALA A 124 -23.30 -18.57 31.26
N PRO A 125 -22.45 -19.61 31.40
CA PRO A 125 -22.61 -20.65 32.42
C PRO A 125 -22.68 -20.08 33.83
N VAL A 126 -21.82 -19.09 34.12
CA VAL A 126 -21.74 -18.39 35.40
C VAL A 126 -21.89 -16.90 35.15
N VAL A 127 -22.74 -16.22 35.91
CA VAL A 127 -22.94 -14.76 35.84
C VAL A 127 -22.75 -14.15 37.21
N VAL A 128 -21.91 -13.12 37.29
CA VAL A 128 -21.68 -12.34 38.51
C VAL A 128 -22.33 -10.97 38.33
N VAL A 129 -23.30 -10.63 39.18
CA VAL A 129 -23.91 -9.30 39.23
C VAL A 129 -23.40 -8.57 40.46
N ALA A 130 -22.49 -7.62 40.24
CA ALA A 130 -21.86 -6.84 41.30
C ALA A 130 -22.52 -5.47 41.50
N GLY A 131 -22.32 -4.86 42.67
CA GLY A 131 -22.74 -3.48 42.95
C GLY A 131 -24.25 -3.29 43.18
N LEU A 132 -25.00 -4.36 43.49
CA LEU A 132 -26.46 -4.38 43.57
C LEU A 132 -27.06 -3.28 44.46
N PHE A 133 -26.41 -2.96 45.57
CA PHE A 133 -26.86 -1.96 46.54
C PHE A 133 -26.25 -0.57 46.32
N HIS A 134 -25.42 -0.38 45.30
CA HIS A 134 -24.80 0.92 44.96
C HIS A 134 -25.39 1.51 43.68
N ALA A 135 -25.67 0.65 42.69
CA ALA A 135 -26.32 1.03 41.44
C ALA A 135 -27.66 1.75 41.71
N GLY A 136 -27.80 3.00 41.24
CA GLY A 136 -29.01 3.80 41.36
C GLY A 136 -29.11 4.75 42.56
N LYS A 137 -28.14 4.73 43.48
CA LYS A 137 -28.14 5.66 44.65
C LYS A 137 -27.90 7.11 44.26
N SER A 138 -27.04 7.37 43.27
CA SER A 138 -26.62 8.71 42.83
C SER A 138 -27.52 9.34 41.77
N ASP A 139 -28.33 8.56 41.05
CA ASP A 139 -28.99 9.02 39.83
C ASP A 139 -30.03 10.11 40.09
N ALA A 140 -30.72 10.03 41.23
CA ALA A 140 -31.66 11.06 41.66
C ALA A 140 -30.96 12.37 42.09
N ALA A 141 -29.75 12.27 42.66
CA ALA A 141 -28.95 13.43 43.05
C ALA A 141 -28.34 14.12 41.81
N LEU A 142 -27.95 13.35 40.80
CA LEU A 142 -27.44 13.86 39.53
C LEU A 142 -28.55 14.56 38.72
N ALA A 143 -29.72 13.94 38.61
CA ALA A 143 -30.87 14.56 37.94
C ALA A 143 -31.38 15.83 38.64
N ALA A 144 -31.23 15.93 39.96
CA ALA A 144 -31.58 17.13 40.72
C ALA A 144 -30.60 18.31 40.53
N ARG A 145 -29.39 18.07 40.00
CA ARG A 145 -28.41 19.11 39.64
C ARG A 145 -28.69 19.75 38.28
N ASN A 146 -29.36 19.03 37.38
CA ASN A 146 -29.71 19.56 36.08
C ASN A 146 -30.87 20.55 36.21
N ASN A 147 -30.80 21.67 35.50
CA ASN A 147 -31.86 22.67 35.46
C ASN A 147 -32.90 22.40 34.38
N VAL A 148 -32.75 21.31 33.61
CA VAL A 148 -33.69 20.89 32.59
C VAL A 148 -33.90 19.39 32.72
N LEU A 149 -35.16 18.98 32.74
CA LEU A 149 -35.58 17.57 32.65
C LEU A 149 -36.35 17.39 31.36
N VAL A 150 -35.96 16.38 30.60
CA VAL A 150 -36.59 16.00 29.35
C VAL A 150 -37.09 14.57 29.51
N THR A 151 -38.39 14.38 29.32
CA THR A 151 -39.03 13.07 29.19
C THR A 151 -39.73 13.01 27.83
N PRO A 152 -40.08 11.82 27.29
CA PRO A 152 -40.78 11.72 26.01
C PRO A 152 -42.11 12.48 25.94
N GLN A 153 -42.72 12.80 27.08
CA GLN A 153 -44.04 13.42 27.18
C GLN A 153 -43.99 14.90 27.59
N VAL A 154 -42.96 15.31 28.34
CA VAL A 154 -42.87 16.63 28.97
C VAL A 154 -41.41 17.09 29.04
N ILE A 155 -41.19 18.38 28.75
CA ILE A 155 -39.95 19.11 29.02
C ILE A 155 -40.23 20.10 30.16
N ALA A 156 -39.42 20.05 31.22
CA ALA A 156 -39.54 20.97 32.35
C ALA A 156 -38.19 21.62 32.65
N GLY A 157 -38.19 22.96 32.70
CA GLY A 157 -37.04 23.75 33.10
C GLY A 157 -37.17 24.21 34.56
N ARG A 158 -36.16 23.94 35.37
CA ARG A 158 -36.01 24.51 36.72
C ARG A 158 -35.23 25.82 36.65
N ILE A 159 -35.84 26.84 36.06
CA ILE A 159 -35.20 28.14 35.85
C ILE A 159 -35.14 28.89 37.19
N ASN A 160 -33.96 29.41 37.53
CA ASN A 160 -33.77 30.27 38.71
C ASN A 160 -33.09 31.59 38.31
N PRO A 161 -33.84 32.56 37.76
CA PRO A 161 -33.26 33.78 37.22
C PRO A 161 -32.77 34.74 38.32
N TRP A 162 -33.20 34.56 39.57
CA TRP A 162 -32.73 35.33 40.73
C TRP A 162 -32.07 34.41 41.76
N SER A 163 -30.75 34.28 41.70
CA SER A 163 -29.95 33.44 42.62
C SER A 163 -30.06 33.82 44.10
N SER A 164 -30.47 35.06 44.39
CA SER A 164 -30.65 35.61 45.74
C SER A 164 -31.99 35.29 46.40
N ARG A 165 -32.93 34.67 45.68
CA ARG A 165 -34.24 34.26 46.21
C ARG A 165 -34.35 32.75 46.28
N GLU A 166 -35.14 32.26 47.23
CA GLU A 166 -35.53 30.85 47.23
C GLU A 166 -36.26 30.51 45.93
N ARG A 167 -35.94 29.34 45.38
CA ARG A 167 -36.48 28.88 44.10
C ARG A 167 -38.00 28.70 44.20
N PRO A 168 -38.78 29.15 43.19
CA PRO A 168 -40.21 28.89 43.17
C PRO A 168 -40.49 27.40 43.08
N LYS A 169 -41.57 26.95 43.73
CA LYS A 169 -42.09 25.59 43.56
C LYS A 169 -42.80 25.51 42.21
N ASP A 170 -42.24 24.73 41.29
CA ASP A 170 -42.81 24.51 39.96
C ASP A 170 -43.53 23.15 39.93
N GLY A 171 -44.84 23.18 39.67
CA GLY A 171 -45.67 21.98 39.59
C GLY A 171 -45.33 21.11 38.38
N LEU A 172 -44.95 21.70 37.25
CA LEU A 172 -44.53 20.97 36.05
C LEU A 172 -43.19 20.27 36.30
N TRP A 173 -42.28 20.93 37.03
CA TRP A 173 -41.02 20.32 37.45
C TRP A 173 -41.24 19.12 38.37
N GLU A 174 -42.05 19.26 39.43
CA GLU A 174 -42.32 18.14 40.34
C GLU A 174 -43.08 17.00 39.63
N PHE A 175 -44.03 17.32 38.75
CA PHE A 175 -44.71 16.32 37.92
C PHE A 175 -43.74 15.55 37.00
N THR A 176 -42.89 16.26 36.27
CA THR A 176 -41.89 15.67 35.35
C THR A 176 -40.88 14.82 36.11
N LYS A 177 -40.46 15.28 37.28
CA LYS A 177 -39.58 14.54 38.20
C LYS A 177 -40.23 13.25 38.71
N CYS A 178 -41.53 13.25 39.01
CA CYS A 178 -42.25 12.03 39.36
C CYS A 178 -42.31 11.04 38.18
N ILE A 179 -42.57 11.51 36.96
CA ILE A 179 -42.57 10.68 35.74
C ILE A 179 -41.19 10.07 35.51
N ASP A 180 -40.14 10.90 35.48
CA ASP A 180 -38.76 10.46 35.28
C ASP A 180 -38.32 9.46 36.37
N HIS A 181 -38.73 9.68 37.62
CA HIS A 181 -38.43 8.74 38.70
C HIS A 181 -39.10 7.38 38.48
N ALA A 182 -40.39 7.37 38.12
CA ALA A 182 -41.14 6.15 37.85
C ALA A 182 -40.58 5.39 36.64
N GLN A 183 -40.23 6.11 35.56
CA GLN A 183 -39.63 5.52 34.35
C GLN A 183 -38.27 4.90 34.64
N ARG A 184 -37.37 5.61 35.35
CA ARG A 184 -36.06 5.06 35.73
C ARG A 184 -36.18 3.86 36.67
N GLN A 185 -37.17 3.87 37.57
CA GLN A 185 -37.43 2.74 38.44
C GLN A 185 -37.90 1.51 37.64
N ALA A 186 -38.82 1.71 36.68
CA ALA A 186 -39.29 0.64 35.80
C ALA A 186 -38.14 0.09 34.94
N GLU A 187 -37.29 0.96 34.40
CA GLU A 187 -36.15 0.55 33.59
C GLU A 187 -35.12 -0.23 34.43
N ARG A 188 -34.84 0.21 35.66
CA ARG A 188 -33.97 -0.54 36.59
C ARG A 188 -34.45 -1.96 36.83
N ARG A 189 -35.77 -2.15 36.96
CA ARG A 189 -36.37 -3.48 37.14
C ARG A 189 -36.14 -4.35 35.91
N ARG A 190 -36.26 -3.77 34.70
CA ARG A 190 -35.97 -4.48 33.45
C ARG A 190 -34.49 -4.80 33.32
N GLU A 191 -33.58 -3.87 33.61
CA GLU A 191 -32.14 -4.11 33.64
C GLU A 191 -31.79 -5.24 34.61
N PHE A 192 -32.37 -5.21 35.82
CA PHE A 192 -32.13 -6.25 36.81
C PHE A 192 -32.62 -7.62 36.30
N TYR A 193 -33.82 -7.68 35.74
CA TYR A 193 -34.34 -8.88 35.09
C TYR A 193 -33.42 -9.37 33.97
N VAL A 194 -32.92 -8.48 33.11
CA VAL A 194 -31.96 -8.83 32.05
C VAL A 194 -30.71 -9.43 32.66
N ALA A 195 -30.11 -8.80 33.67
CA ALA A 195 -28.90 -9.28 34.34
C ALA A 195 -29.08 -10.69 34.93
N LEU A 196 -30.19 -10.93 35.64
CA LEU A 196 -30.48 -12.21 36.27
C LEU A 196 -30.78 -13.33 35.25
N THR A 197 -31.29 -12.99 34.05
CA THR A 197 -31.65 -13.97 33.02
C THR A 197 -30.52 -14.30 32.04
N ARG A 198 -29.31 -13.75 32.22
CA ARG A 198 -28.14 -14.12 31.39
C ARG A 198 -27.49 -15.44 31.80
N VAL A 199 -27.84 -15.96 32.98
CA VAL A 199 -27.22 -17.13 33.59
C VAL A 199 -27.78 -18.45 33.04
N LYS A 200 -26.93 -19.46 32.87
CA LYS A 200 -27.35 -20.85 32.60
C LYS A 200 -27.31 -21.74 33.85
N ASN A 201 -26.21 -21.70 34.61
CA ASN A 201 -25.97 -22.66 35.71
C ASN A 201 -25.83 -21.97 37.08
N HIS A 202 -24.98 -20.96 37.22
CA HIS A 202 -24.66 -20.34 38.52
C HIS A 202 -24.73 -18.82 38.51
N LEU A 203 -25.58 -18.27 39.38
CA LEU A 203 -25.75 -16.84 39.57
C LEU A 203 -25.09 -16.40 40.88
N ILE A 204 -24.16 -15.46 40.78
CA ILE A 204 -23.46 -14.89 41.93
C ILE A 204 -23.90 -13.43 42.07
N LEU A 205 -24.46 -13.09 43.22
CA LEU A 205 -24.94 -11.75 43.54
C LEU A 205 -23.99 -11.12 44.55
N SER A 206 -23.39 -9.97 44.20
CA SER A 206 -22.41 -9.29 45.04
C SER A 206 -22.83 -7.87 45.36
N GLY A 207 -22.86 -7.55 46.64
CA GLY A 207 -23.14 -6.22 47.16
C GLY A 207 -23.58 -6.27 48.61
N SER A 208 -23.45 -5.13 49.31
CA SER A 208 -23.87 -5.01 50.70
C SER A 208 -24.87 -3.86 50.90
N PRO A 209 -25.97 -4.07 51.63
CA PRO A 209 -26.92 -3.01 51.97
C PRO A 209 -26.33 -1.98 52.95
N SER A 210 -25.39 -2.41 53.81
CA SER A 210 -24.71 -1.63 54.85
C SER A 210 -23.18 -1.74 54.75
N ARG A 211 -22.45 -0.88 55.47
CA ARG A 211 -20.97 -0.98 55.58
C ARG A 211 -20.51 -2.06 56.57
N THR A 212 -21.41 -2.50 57.44
CA THR A 212 -21.12 -3.48 58.50
C THR A 212 -22.15 -4.61 58.45
N ALA A 213 -21.65 -5.83 58.63
CA ALA A 213 -22.43 -7.01 58.96
C ALA A 213 -21.77 -7.64 60.19
N GLU A 214 -22.56 -8.03 61.17
CA GLU A 214 -22.07 -8.58 62.43
C GLU A 214 -22.46 -10.05 62.52
N ILE A 215 -21.57 -10.89 63.05
CA ILE A 215 -21.93 -12.27 63.38
C ILE A 215 -22.28 -12.27 64.86
N ASP A 216 -23.49 -12.66 65.20
CA ASP A 216 -23.88 -12.76 66.59
C ASP A 216 -23.05 -13.88 67.27
N SER A 217 -22.35 -13.50 68.34
CA SER A 217 -21.52 -14.37 69.15
C SER A 217 -22.25 -15.61 69.68
N LYS A 218 -23.57 -15.51 69.96
CA LYS A 218 -24.41 -16.57 70.56
C LYS A 218 -25.09 -17.43 69.52
N THR A 219 -25.80 -16.82 68.57
CA THR A 219 -26.59 -17.55 67.56
C THR A 219 -25.76 -17.97 66.35
N LYS A 220 -24.55 -17.42 66.17
CA LYS A 220 -23.69 -17.58 64.99
C LYS A 220 -24.35 -17.16 63.67
N LYS A 221 -25.51 -16.49 63.73
CA LYS A 221 -26.22 -15.94 62.58
C LYS A 221 -25.57 -14.63 62.12
N LEU A 222 -25.67 -14.39 60.82
CA LEU A 222 -25.22 -13.17 60.17
C LEU A 222 -26.32 -12.10 60.27
N MET A 223 -26.02 -11.00 60.95
CA MET A 223 -26.91 -9.87 61.16
C MET A 223 -26.65 -8.80 60.11
N VAL A 224 -27.63 -8.54 59.25
CA VAL A 224 -27.52 -7.56 58.16
C VAL A 224 -28.62 -6.52 58.25
N ARG A 225 -28.25 -5.25 58.30
CA ARG A 225 -29.21 -4.14 58.28
C ARG A 225 -29.63 -3.81 56.85
N VAL A 226 -30.91 -3.92 56.55
CA VAL A 226 -31.47 -3.58 55.23
C VAL A 226 -32.40 -2.39 55.34
N LYS A 227 -32.18 -1.40 54.47
CA LYS A 227 -33.08 -0.24 54.33
C LYS A 227 -33.96 -0.40 53.09
N PRO A 228 -35.23 0.02 53.15
CA PRO A 228 -36.08 0.03 51.97
C PRO A 228 -35.46 0.88 50.86
N SER A 229 -35.32 0.30 49.68
CA SER A 229 -34.90 1.05 48.50
C SER A 229 -35.56 0.52 47.25
N LEU A 230 -36.44 1.34 46.68
CA LEU A 230 -37.01 1.13 45.37
C LEU A 230 -36.08 1.55 44.23
N LYS A 231 -34.87 2.05 44.54
CA LYS A 231 -33.93 2.63 43.57
C LYS A 231 -32.78 1.70 43.23
N THR A 232 -32.41 0.80 44.15
CA THR A 232 -31.29 -0.13 43.97
C THR A 232 -31.79 -1.52 43.62
N MET A 233 -31.02 -2.25 42.81
CA MET A 233 -31.33 -3.63 42.46
C MET A 233 -31.33 -4.54 43.68
N GLY A 234 -30.42 -4.30 44.63
CA GLY A 234 -30.35 -5.05 45.89
C GLY A 234 -31.57 -4.83 46.79
N GLY A 235 -32.15 -3.62 46.81
CA GLY A 235 -33.40 -3.38 47.53
C GLY A 235 -34.57 -4.13 46.91
N MET A 236 -34.65 -4.14 45.56
CA MET A 236 -35.64 -4.92 44.82
C MET A 236 -35.47 -6.43 45.02
N LEU A 237 -34.23 -6.92 45.14
CA LEU A 237 -33.93 -8.32 45.42
C LEU A 237 -34.50 -8.74 46.77
N VAL A 238 -34.20 -8.02 47.85
CA VAL A 238 -34.67 -8.37 49.21
C VAL A 238 -36.20 -8.32 49.28
N ASP A 239 -36.81 -7.30 48.69
CA ASP A 239 -38.28 -7.18 48.61
C ASP A 239 -38.90 -8.35 47.82
N GLY A 240 -38.25 -8.78 46.73
CA GLY A 240 -38.64 -9.96 45.97
C GLY A 240 -38.51 -11.27 46.76
N LEU A 241 -37.44 -11.45 47.54
CA LEU A 241 -37.25 -12.63 48.38
C LEU A 241 -38.31 -12.72 49.50
N ARG A 242 -38.65 -11.58 50.13
CA ARG A 242 -39.77 -11.47 51.08
C ARG A 242 -41.10 -11.85 50.41
N SER A 243 -41.36 -11.29 49.23
CA SER A 243 -42.58 -11.57 48.46
C SER A 243 -42.73 -13.05 48.09
N LEU A 244 -41.64 -13.71 47.68
CA LEU A 244 -41.64 -15.13 47.35
C LEU A 244 -41.90 -16.00 48.59
N SER A 245 -41.26 -15.68 49.71
CA SER A 245 -41.47 -16.39 50.99
C SER A 245 -42.92 -16.29 51.46
N HIS A 246 -43.51 -15.09 51.33
CA HIS A 246 -44.91 -14.83 51.67
C HIS A 246 -45.89 -15.60 50.77
N GLN A 247 -45.70 -15.52 49.45
CA GLN A 247 -46.55 -16.21 48.47
C GLN A 247 -46.55 -17.74 48.66
N ASN A 248 -45.41 -18.30 49.03
CA ASN A 248 -45.25 -19.74 49.28
C ASN A 248 -45.51 -20.14 50.74
N GLN A 249 -45.99 -19.22 51.59
CA GLN A 249 -46.40 -19.46 52.98
C GLN A 249 -45.31 -20.10 53.85
N ILE A 250 -44.05 -19.65 53.68
CA ILE A 250 -42.91 -20.17 54.46
C ILE A 250 -42.85 -19.47 55.81
N VAL A 251 -43.31 -20.17 56.87
CA VAL A 251 -43.49 -19.62 58.22
C VAL A 251 -42.19 -19.10 58.84
N ASP A 252 -41.09 -19.86 58.75
CA ASP A 252 -39.81 -19.55 59.40
C ASP A 252 -38.78 -18.94 58.43
N SER A 253 -39.24 -18.22 57.41
CA SER A 253 -38.33 -17.61 56.44
C SER A 253 -37.61 -16.39 57.01
N PRO A 254 -36.27 -16.29 56.91
CA PRO A 254 -35.50 -15.14 57.38
C PRO A 254 -35.71 -13.88 56.52
N TRP A 255 -36.50 -13.99 55.45
CA TRP A 255 -36.85 -12.89 54.55
C TRP A 255 -38.14 -12.17 54.94
N LEU A 256 -38.96 -12.74 55.82
CA LEU A 256 -40.21 -12.14 56.31
C LEU A 256 -39.93 -11.11 57.41
N LEU A 257 -40.83 -10.13 57.55
CA LEU A 257 -40.78 -9.13 58.62
C LEU A 257 -41.73 -9.52 59.76
N ASP A 258 -41.41 -9.05 60.97
CA ASP A 258 -42.29 -9.20 62.14
C ASP A 258 -43.65 -8.57 61.85
N GLY A 259 -44.71 -9.38 61.87
CA GLY A 259 -46.08 -8.97 61.57
C GLY A 259 -46.55 -9.25 60.13
N ASP A 260 -45.73 -9.91 59.30
CA ASP A 260 -46.20 -10.45 58.03
C ASP A 260 -47.17 -11.62 58.28
N ASP A 261 -48.43 -11.46 57.87
CA ASP A 261 -49.41 -12.53 57.85
C ASP A 261 -49.64 -13.03 56.41
N PHE A 262 -49.94 -14.31 56.26
CA PHE A 262 -50.19 -14.91 54.93
C PHE A 262 -51.59 -14.64 54.39
N ALA A 263 -52.47 -14.05 55.19
CA ALA A 263 -53.88 -13.82 54.85
C ALA A 263 -54.12 -12.44 54.21
N SER A 264 -53.18 -11.51 54.36
CA SER A 264 -53.25 -10.13 53.88
C SER A 264 -52.07 -9.79 52.95
N PRO A 265 -52.22 -8.75 52.10
CA PRO A 265 -51.14 -8.26 51.27
C PRO A 265 -49.98 -7.71 52.11
N LEU A 266 -48.73 -7.95 51.65
CA LEU A 266 -47.53 -7.42 52.29
C LEU A 266 -47.57 -5.90 52.47
N SER A 267 -47.17 -5.47 53.66
CA SER A 267 -46.97 -4.06 53.99
C SER A 267 -45.70 -3.50 53.34
N SER A 268 -45.62 -2.17 53.24
CA SER A 268 -44.41 -1.48 52.77
C SER A 268 -43.17 -1.93 53.56
N PHE A 269 -42.09 -2.26 52.86
CA PHE A 269 -40.83 -2.67 53.47
C PHE A 269 -40.29 -1.59 54.41
N THR A 270 -39.96 -1.96 55.65
CA THR A 270 -39.38 -1.07 56.67
C THR A 270 -37.90 -1.37 56.88
N GLU A 271 -37.19 -0.50 57.61
CA GLU A 271 -35.79 -0.79 57.97
C GLU A 271 -35.76 -1.93 58.99
N THR A 272 -35.08 -3.03 58.66
CA THR A 272 -35.07 -4.25 59.47
C THR A 272 -33.68 -4.86 59.54
N MET A 273 -33.42 -5.54 60.67
CA MET A 273 -32.25 -6.40 60.85
C MET A 273 -32.62 -7.82 60.41
N LEU A 274 -32.00 -8.31 59.34
CA LEU A 274 -32.16 -9.69 58.89
C LEU A 274 -31.18 -10.59 59.66
N GLU A 275 -31.69 -11.69 60.21
CA GLU A 275 -30.90 -12.73 60.87
C GLU A 275 -30.75 -13.93 59.92
N LEU A 276 -29.61 -14.01 59.23
CA LEU A 276 -29.37 -15.03 58.22
C LEU A 276 -28.51 -16.15 58.80
N ASP A 277 -28.98 -17.39 58.78
CA ASP A 277 -28.15 -18.57 59.07
C ASP A 277 -27.55 -19.10 57.75
N PRO A 278 -26.23 -18.93 57.50
CA PRO A 278 -25.63 -19.37 56.25
C PRO A 278 -25.69 -20.89 56.03
N PHE A 279 -25.68 -21.69 57.11
CA PHE A 279 -25.72 -23.15 57.01
C PHE A 279 -27.12 -23.63 56.65
N GLU A 280 -28.15 -23.09 57.29
CA GLU A 280 -29.55 -23.41 56.96
C GLU A 280 -29.89 -22.98 55.53
N LEU A 281 -29.50 -21.74 55.16
CA LEU A 281 -29.75 -21.21 53.82
C LEU A 281 -29.02 -22.00 52.73
N SER A 282 -27.82 -22.54 53.01
CA SER A 282 -27.09 -23.38 52.04
C SER A 282 -27.81 -24.69 51.69
N ASN A 283 -28.59 -25.24 52.64
CA ASN A 283 -29.31 -26.51 52.48
C ASN A 283 -30.77 -26.34 52.09
N THR A 284 -31.36 -25.18 52.39
CA THR A 284 -32.75 -24.83 52.05
C THR A 284 -32.84 -23.36 51.72
N SER A 285 -33.40 -23.00 50.56
CA SER A 285 -33.53 -21.59 50.17
C SER A 285 -34.52 -20.79 51.04
N LEU A 286 -35.40 -21.49 51.77
CA LEU A 286 -36.49 -20.90 52.57
C LEU A 286 -37.42 -19.98 51.76
N LEU A 287 -37.49 -20.21 50.44
CA LEU A 287 -38.36 -19.48 49.51
C LEU A 287 -39.54 -20.30 48.99
N GLY A 288 -39.59 -21.63 49.26
CA GLY A 288 -40.65 -22.51 48.75
C GLY A 288 -40.52 -22.88 47.27
N ILE A 289 -39.33 -22.73 46.67
CA ILE A 289 -39.08 -23.02 45.25
C ILE A 289 -38.37 -24.38 45.12
N PRO A 290 -39.01 -25.42 44.55
CA PRO A 290 -38.42 -26.77 44.47
C PRO A 290 -37.12 -26.86 43.67
N SER A 291 -36.93 -25.97 42.68
CA SER A 291 -35.74 -25.94 41.83
C SER A 291 -34.54 -25.22 42.45
N LEU A 292 -34.69 -24.57 43.61
CA LEU A 292 -33.63 -23.84 44.30
C LEU A 292 -33.28 -24.54 45.63
N GLY A 293 -32.30 -25.43 45.57
CA GLY A 293 -31.87 -26.23 46.73
C GLY A 293 -31.35 -25.41 47.91
N GLY A 294 -30.72 -24.26 47.66
CA GLY A 294 -30.18 -23.41 48.74
C GLY A 294 -29.55 -22.12 48.22
N ILE A 295 -29.22 -21.23 49.14
CA ILE A 295 -28.55 -19.94 48.92
C ILE A 295 -27.26 -19.93 49.74
N ASN A 296 -26.12 -19.93 49.06
CA ASN A 296 -24.82 -19.82 49.70
C ASN A 296 -24.48 -18.36 49.99
N ILE A 297 -24.15 -18.04 51.24
CA ILE A 297 -23.78 -16.69 51.68
C ILE A 297 -22.30 -16.66 52.03
N TYR A 298 -21.54 -15.82 51.33
CA TYR A 298 -20.13 -15.56 51.59
C TYR A 298 -19.98 -14.13 52.10
N HIS A 299 -19.63 -13.98 53.38
CA HIS A 299 -19.59 -12.67 54.05
C HIS A 299 -18.18 -12.10 54.20
N GLY A 300 -17.12 -12.83 53.81
CA GLY A 300 -15.74 -12.32 53.82
C GLY A 300 -14.70 -13.30 53.27
N PRO A 301 -13.44 -12.86 53.11
CA PRO A 301 -12.35 -13.66 52.53
C PRO A 301 -12.04 -14.96 53.28
N GLN A 302 -12.30 -14.99 54.60
CA GLN A 302 -12.12 -16.17 55.45
C GLN A 302 -12.96 -17.38 55.02
N CYS A 303 -14.02 -17.17 54.22
CA CYS A 303 -14.80 -18.25 53.62
C CYS A 303 -14.02 -19.04 52.55
N PHE A 304 -12.85 -18.55 52.11
CA PHE A 304 -12.03 -19.15 51.05
C PHE A 304 -10.60 -19.46 51.54
N PRO A 305 -10.42 -20.43 52.46
CA PRO A 305 -9.14 -20.68 53.15
C PRO A 305 -7.99 -21.15 52.23
N ASN A 306 -8.30 -21.65 51.03
CA ASN A 306 -7.29 -22.17 50.08
C ASN A 306 -6.89 -21.16 49.00
N LEU A 307 -7.32 -19.89 49.09
CA LEU A 307 -7.06 -18.88 48.07
C LEU A 307 -5.68 -18.24 48.30
N GLN A 308 -4.65 -18.76 47.62
CA GLN A 308 -3.31 -18.15 47.63
C GLN A 308 -3.27 -16.97 46.64
N ASN A 309 -3.50 -15.75 47.13
CA ASN A 309 -3.29 -14.55 46.33
C ASN A 309 -1.79 -14.34 46.09
N LYS A 310 -1.33 -14.55 44.86
CA LYS A 310 0.02 -14.16 44.43
C LYS A 310 0.05 -12.64 44.25
N THR A 311 1.05 -11.98 44.82
CA THR A 311 1.22 -10.53 44.62
C THR A 311 1.73 -10.25 43.20
N PRO A 312 1.45 -9.07 42.61
CA PRO A 312 2.03 -8.67 41.33
C PRO A 312 3.56 -8.79 41.31
N LEU A 313 4.21 -8.48 42.44
CA LEU A 313 5.66 -8.63 42.61
C LEU A 313 6.12 -10.10 42.53
N GLN A 314 5.36 -11.03 43.12
CA GLN A 314 5.66 -12.47 43.02
C GLN A 314 5.46 -13.00 41.60
N GLN A 315 4.50 -12.45 40.85
CA GLN A 315 4.33 -12.77 39.43
C GLN A 315 5.51 -12.24 38.61
N TRP A 316 5.97 -11.01 38.89
CA TRP A 316 7.13 -10.41 38.24
C TRP A 316 8.40 -11.23 38.46
N TYR A 317 8.71 -11.59 39.71
CA TYR A 317 9.86 -12.45 40.01
C TYR A 317 9.79 -13.81 39.30
N ALA A 318 8.60 -14.38 39.13
CA ALA A 318 8.43 -15.64 38.41
C ALA A 318 8.67 -15.50 36.89
N VAL A 319 8.42 -14.33 36.31
CA VAL A 319 8.74 -14.02 34.90
C VAL A 319 10.23 -13.78 34.75
N GLU A 320 10.82 -12.96 35.62
CA GLU A 320 12.26 -12.66 35.64
C GLU A 320 13.10 -13.94 35.74
N GLN A 321 12.77 -14.84 36.67
CA GLN A 321 13.48 -16.13 36.78
C GLN A 321 13.33 -17.01 35.54
N ARG A 322 12.20 -16.92 34.84
CA ARG A 322 11.98 -17.66 33.59
C ARG A 322 12.81 -17.08 32.45
N MET A 323 12.92 -15.75 32.36
CA MET A 323 13.76 -15.06 31.39
C MET A 323 15.26 -15.32 31.64
N ILE A 324 15.69 -15.27 32.90
CA ILE A 324 17.07 -15.61 33.29
C ILE A 324 17.37 -17.07 32.90
N GLY A 325 16.44 -18.00 33.16
CA GLY A 325 16.58 -19.41 32.77
C GLY A 325 16.60 -19.66 31.26
N LEU A 326 16.02 -18.77 30.45
CA LEU A 326 16.09 -18.80 28.98
C LEU A 326 17.40 -18.19 28.43
N SER A 327 18.03 -17.30 29.19
CA SER A 327 19.22 -16.53 28.76
C SER A 327 20.52 -17.34 28.85
N ASP A 328 20.59 -18.37 29.71
CA ASP A 328 21.79 -19.19 29.92
C ASP A 328 22.05 -20.24 28.82
N GLY A 329 21.17 -20.37 27.81
CA GLY A 329 21.21 -21.46 26.82
C GLY A 329 21.42 -21.06 25.35
N HIS A 330 21.14 -19.83 24.94
CA HIS A 330 21.25 -19.44 23.53
C HIS A 330 22.58 -18.74 23.26
N LYS A 331 23.56 -19.50 22.77
CA LYS A 331 24.49 -18.95 21.78
C LYS A 331 23.60 -18.32 20.71
N THR A 332 23.74 -17.02 20.49
CA THR A 332 23.17 -16.36 19.33
C THR A 332 23.70 -17.11 18.11
N ASP A 333 22.88 -18.00 17.54
CA ASP A 333 23.07 -18.35 16.14
C ASP A 333 23.09 -17.01 15.44
N LYS A 334 24.24 -16.65 14.86
CA LYS A 334 24.28 -15.50 13.96
C LYS A 334 23.21 -15.81 12.93
N ASP A 335 22.11 -15.04 12.95
CA ASP A 335 21.01 -15.22 12.02
C ASP A 335 21.62 -15.41 10.64
N VAL A 336 21.44 -16.60 10.07
CA VAL A 336 21.95 -16.91 8.74
C VAL A 336 21.14 -16.04 7.80
N VAL A 337 21.73 -14.93 7.37
CA VAL A 337 21.10 -14.01 6.43
C VAL A 337 20.69 -14.81 5.19
N PRO A 338 19.39 -14.92 4.88
CA PRO A 338 18.93 -15.76 3.80
C PRO A 338 19.48 -15.25 2.46
N SER A 339 20.01 -16.17 1.65
CA SER A 339 20.43 -15.85 0.29
C SER A 339 19.21 -15.88 -0.65
N VAL A 340 18.98 -14.77 -1.34
CA VAL A 340 17.86 -14.59 -2.27
C VAL A 340 18.38 -14.29 -3.68
N HIS A 341 17.52 -14.50 -4.66
CA HIS A 341 17.71 -14.03 -6.02
C HIS A 341 16.49 -13.20 -6.42
N GLN A 342 16.68 -12.28 -7.37
CA GLN A 342 15.64 -11.39 -7.85
C GLN A 342 15.55 -11.47 -9.37
N ILE A 343 14.35 -11.26 -9.91
CA ILE A 343 14.11 -11.18 -11.35
C ILE A 343 13.71 -9.74 -11.67
N LEU A 344 14.44 -9.11 -12.57
CA LEU A 344 14.13 -7.79 -13.13
C LEU A 344 13.67 -8.00 -14.58
N ARG A 345 12.41 -7.70 -14.88
CA ARG A 345 11.87 -7.79 -16.25
C ARG A 345 11.79 -6.41 -16.86
N MET A 346 12.28 -6.24 -18.08
CA MET A 346 12.23 -4.94 -18.76
C MET A 346 12.16 -5.06 -20.28
N PRO A 347 11.49 -4.11 -20.96
CA PRO A 347 11.44 -4.09 -22.41
C PRO A 347 12.73 -3.49 -22.99
N ALA A 348 13.07 -3.87 -24.22
CA ALA A 348 14.31 -3.45 -24.88
C ALA A 348 14.48 -1.92 -24.98
N HIS A 349 13.40 -1.18 -25.22
CA HIS A 349 13.43 0.28 -25.36
C HIS A 349 13.74 1.01 -24.03
N SER A 350 13.50 0.39 -22.88
CA SER A 350 13.83 0.97 -21.58
C SER A 350 15.34 1.03 -21.32
N LEU A 351 16.15 0.23 -22.04
CA LEU A 351 17.61 0.26 -21.91
C LEU A 351 18.19 1.59 -22.35
N ASP A 352 17.85 2.04 -23.56
CA ASP A 352 18.38 3.27 -24.11
C ASP A 352 17.81 4.49 -23.36
N SER A 353 16.53 4.46 -22.97
CA SER A 353 15.94 5.58 -22.21
C SER A 353 16.55 5.75 -20.82
N SER A 354 16.77 4.65 -20.09
CA SER A 354 17.44 4.67 -18.79
C SER A 354 18.94 4.98 -18.89
N PHE A 355 19.60 4.59 -19.97
CA PHE A 355 21.00 4.92 -20.21
C PHE A 355 21.20 6.40 -20.55
N ASN A 356 20.33 6.95 -21.40
CA ASN A 356 20.40 8.36 -21.80
C ASN A 356 19.94 9.30 -20.68
N ASN A 357 18.99 8.88 -19.83
CA ASN A 357 18.49 9.66 -18.70
C ASN A 357 18.50 8.83 -17.39
N PRO A 358 19.68 8.56 -16.80
CA PRO A 358 19.82 7.69 -15.62
C PRO A 358 19.15 8.29 -14.39
N ARG A 359 19.14 9.62 -14.25
CA ARG A 359 18.47 10.31 -13.15
C ARG A 359 16.95 10.13 -13.20
N THR A 360 16.35 10.24 -14.39
CA THR A 360 14.91 10.02 -14.56
C THR A 360 14.53 8.61 -14.13
N HIS A 361 15.30 7.61 -14.59
CA HIS A 361 15.08 6.22 -14.20
C HIS A 361 15.26 6.02 -12.69
N TRP A 362 16.28 6.62 -12.08
CA TRP A 362 16.50 6.56 -10.63
C TRP A 362 15.33 7.17 -9.85
N LEU A 363 14.83 8.34 -10.25
CA LEU A 363 13.69 8.98 -9.58
C LEU A 363 12.41 8.14 -9.69
N THR A 364 12.17 7.52 -10.85
CA THR A 364 11.02 6.63 -11.03
C THR A 364 11.14 5.36 -10.17
N GLU A 365 12.29 4.69 -10.16
CA GLU A 365 12.47 3.45 -9.41
C GLU A 365 12.61 3.65 -7.89
N VAL A 366 13.29 4.72 -7.45
CA VAL A 366 13.59 4.95 -6.02
C VAL A 366 12.56 5.83 -5.34
N ARG A 367 12.06 6.87 -6.01
CA ARG A 367 11.06 7.80 -5.45
C ARG A 367 9.64 7.51 -5.90
N GLY A 368 9.43 6.58 -6.84
CA GLY A 368 8.11 6.26 -7.38
C GLY A 368 7.51 7.37 -8.23
N TRP A 369 8.33 8.28 -8.76
CA TRP A 369 7.84 9.42 -9.53
C TRP A 369 7.44 9.02 -10.95
N MET A 370 6.27 9.49 -11.39
CA MET A 370 5.81 9.32 -12.77
C MET A 370 6.71 10.12 -13.71
N PRO A 371 7.25 9.52 -14.78
CA PRO A 371 8.16 10.19 -15.72
C PRO A 371 7.40 11.12 -16.69
N GLU A 372 6.57 12.02 -16.15
CA GLU A 372 5.79 13.01 -16.89
C GLU A 372 6.10 14.43 -16.39
N PRO A 373 5.95 15.46 -17.23
CA PRO A 373 6.06 16.85 -16.80
C PRO A 373 5.06 17.16 -15.68
N PHE A 374 5.51 17.86 -14.63
CA PHE A 374 4.64 18.29 -13.55
C PHE A 374 3.94 19.60 -13.92
N HIS A 375 2.61 19.55 -14.01
CA HIS A 375 1.76 20.71 -14.22
C HIS A 375 1.00 21.06 -12.94
N PHE A 376 0.77 22.35 -12.68
CA PHE A 376 -0.16 22.75 -11.64
C PHE A 376 -1.57 22.24 -11.97
N PHE A 377 -2.45 22.16 -10.97
CA PHE A 377 -3.84 21.71 -11.09
C PHE A 377 -4.62 22.57 -12.11
N SER A 378 -4.45 22.29 -13.39
CA SER A 378 -5.23 22.82 -14.47
C SER A 378 -6.23 21.74 -14.87
N THR A 379 -7.50 22.01 -14.59
CA THR A 379 -8.65 21.37 -15.25
C THR A 379 -8.77 21.71 -16.73
N GLN A 380 -7.72 22.27 -17.34
CA GLN A 380 -7.57 22.29 -18.78
C GLN A 380 -6.42 21.34 -19.10
N GLY A 381 -6.76 20.22 -19.73
CA GLY A 381 -5.81 19.53 -20.58
C GLY A 381 -5.25 20.57 -21.53
N GLY A 382 -4.07 21.07 -21.20
CA GLY A 382 -3.23 21.84 -22.09
C GLY A 382 -2.76 20.89 -23.18
N GLU A 383 -3.68 20.51 -24.07
CA GLU A 383 -3.36 20.53 -25.48
C GLU A 383 -2.88 21.95 -25.76
N SER A 384 -1.60 22.22 -25.46
CA SER A 384 -0.88 23.24 -26.21
C SER A 384 -1.24 22.97 -27.67
N MET A 385 -1.57 24.04 -28.39
CA MET A 385 -1.86 24.02 -29.82
C MET A 385 -0.68 23.38 -30.58
N LYS A 386 -0.51 22.06 -30.48
CA LYS A 386 0.29 21.29 -31.39
C LYS A 386 -0.50 21.34 -32.68
N PRO A 387 0.09 21.82 -33.79
CA PRO A 387 -0.59 21.80 -35.07
C PRO A 387 -1.08 20.37 -35.29
N LYS A 388 -2.37 20.23 -35.62
CA LYS A 388 -2.99 18.92 -35.84
C LYS A 388 -2.15 18.19 -36.89
N SER A 389 -1.44 17.14 -36.47
CA SER A 389 -0.51 16.40 -37.34
C SER A 389 -1.28 15.89 -38.56
N LEU A 390 -0.62 15.90 -39.72
CA LEU A 390 -1.20 15.41 -40.97
C LEU A 390 -1.23 13.88 -41.06
N TYR A 391 -0.60 13.21 -40.08
CA TYR A 391 -0.38 11.77 -40.01
C TYR A 391 -0.84 11.22 -38.65
N PRO A 392 -1.12 9.91 -38.55
CA PRO A 392 -1.43 9.26 -37.27
C PRO A 392 -0.27 9.40 -36.27
N GLU A 393 -0.54 9.11 -35.00
CA GLU A 393 0.44 9.14 -33.91
C GLU A 393 1.72 8.36 -34.25
N ALA A 394 2.85 8.78 -33.68
CA ALA A 394 4.18 8.25 -34.04
C ALA A 394 4.26 6.73 -33.85
N THR A 395 3.64 6.24 -32.79
CA THR A 395 3.56 4.81 -32.46
C THR A 395 2.77 4.05 -33.51
N VAL A 396 1.57 4.52 -33.88
CA VAL A 396 0.72 3.91 -34.92
C VAL A 396 1.43 3.94 -36.27
N PHE A 397 2.02 5.08 -36.65
CA PHE A 397 2.78 5.19 -37.91
C PHE A 397 3.97 4.23 -37.93
N GLY A 398 4.66 4.08 -36.80
CA GLY A 398 5.67 3.05 -36.59
C GLY A 398 5.10 1.67 -36.90
N THR A 399 4.09 1.21 -36.16
CA THR A 399 3.45 -0.10 -36.34
C THR A 399 3.10 -0.39 -37.79
N LEU A 400 2.50 0.57 -38.51
CA LEU A 400 2.18 0.44 -39.93
C LEU A 400 3.42 0.17 -40.80
N MET A 401 4.52 0.87 -40.56
CA MET A 401 5.77 0.68 -41.31
C MET A 401 6.44 -0.67 -41.00
N HIS A 402 6.49 -1.09 -39.73
CA HIS A 402 7.01 -2.42 -39.37
C HIS A 402 6.18 -3.52 -40.05
N ARG A 403 4.85 -3.38 -39.99
CA ARG A 403 3.92 -4.32 -40.61
C ARG A 403 4.02 -4.34 -42.13
N LEU A 404 4.23 -3.19 -42.77
CA LEU A 404 4.47 -3.11 -44.22
C LEU A 404 5.74 -3.83 -44.64
N ILE A 405 6.84 -3.72 -43.87
CA ILE A 405 8.05 -4.49 -44.13
C ILE A 405 7.81 -5.99 -43.91
N GLU A 406 7.06 -6.36 -42.87
CA GLU A 406 6.77 -7.76 -42.55
C GLU A 406 6.13 -8.52 -43.71
N ILE A 407 5.13 -7.92 -44.36
CA ILE A 407 4.37 -8.57 -45.43
C ILE A 407 4.79 -8.14 -46.85
N GLY A 408 5.48 -7.01 -46.97
CA GLY A 408 5.83 -6.39 -48.25
C GLY A 408 7.27 -6.63 -48.69
N LEU A 409 8.19 -6.97 -47.78
CA LEU A 409 9.59 -7.23 -48.14
C LEU A 409 9.74 -8.60 -48.81
N GLN A 410 10.37 -8.61 -49.98
CA GLN A 410 10.68 -9.84 -50.71
C GLN A 410 11.65 -10.74 -49.92
N ASN A 411 11.44 -12.06 -49.98
CA ASN A 411 12.37 -13.01 -49.38
C ASN A 411 13.28 -13.63 -50.47
N PRO A 412 14.62 -13.47 -50.40
CA PRO A 412 15.53 -13.95 -51.44
C PRO A 412 15.79 -15.46 -51.40
N ALA A 413 15.20 -16.20 -50.46
CA ALA A 413 15.53 -17.61 -50.22
C ALA A 413 15.29 -18.55 -51.42
N SER A 414 14.31 -18.26 -52.28
CA SER A 414 14.07 -19.01 -53.50
C SER A 414 15.12 -18.74 -54.59
N GLN A 415 15.72 -17.54 -54.58
CA GLN A 415 16.72 -17.10 -55.57
C GLN A 415 18.14 -17.50 -55.16
N ASN A 416 18.46 -17.34 -53.88
CA ASN A 416 19.80 -17.57 -53.31
C ASN A 416 19.95 -18.94 -52.64
N GLY A 417 18.90 -19.77 -52.73
CA GLY A 417 18.89 -21.12 -52.21
C GLY A 417 19.83 -22.06 -52.99
N PRO A 418 20.34 -23.12 -52.35
CA PRO A 418 20.16 -23.47 -50.95
C PRO A 418 21.05 -22.65 -49.97
N PRO A 419 20.63 -22.46 -48.71
CA PRO A 419 21.45 -21.80 -47.68
C PRO A 419 22.65 -22.67 -47.27
N VAL A 420 23.75 -22.05 -46.79
CA VAL A 420 24.94 -22.78 -46.30
C VAL A 420 24.58 -23.70 -45.14
N LEU A 421 23.82 -23.15 -44.18
CA LEU A 421 23.37 -23.83 -42.98
C LEU A 421 21.85 -23.86 -42.99
N ASP A 422 21.28 -25.02 -42.64
CA ASP A 422 19.83 -25.23 -42.60
C ASP A 422 19.12 -24.09 -41.87
N LEU A 423 18.17 -23.46 -42.56
CA LEU A 423 17.30 -22.43 -42.02
C LEU A 423 15.91 -23.02 -41.75
N PRO A 424 15.25 -22.66 -40.63
CA PRO A 424 13.86 -23.05 -40.40
C PRO A 424 12.94 -22.53 -41.51
N SER A 425 11.82 -23.22 -41.75
CA SER A 425 10.84 -22.82 -42.77
C SER A 425 10.35 -21.37 -42.63
N ALA A 426 10.30 -20.87 -41.39
CA ALA A 426 9.95 -19.49 -41.06
C ALA A 426 10.88 -18.41 -41.66
N TRP A 427 12.07 -18.79 -42.14
CA TRP A 427 13.08 -17.91 -42.75
C TRP A 427 13.09 -17.99 -44.29
N VAL A 428 12.44 -19.01 -44.87
CA VAL A 428 12.56 -19.43 -46.28
C VAL A 428 11.19 -19.46 -46.96
N TYR A 429 10.33 -18.49 -46.65
CA TYR A 429 8.99 -18.39 -47.24
C TYR A 429 9.04 -17.72 -48.62
N ASP A 430 8.07 -18.03 -49.48
CA ASP A 430 7.95 -17.40 -50.79
C ASP A 430 7.24 -16.05 -50.65
N GLY A 431 8.03 -14.98 -50.52
CA GLY A 431 7.55 -13.61 -50.37
C GLY A 431 7.86 -12.78 -51.61
N GLU A 432 6.83 -12.21 -52.24
CA GLU A 432 6.95 -11.26 -53.36
C GLU A 432 7.18 -9.82 -52.85
N ASP A 433 7.85 -8.98 -53.64
CA ASP A 433 8.01 -7.56 -53.31
C ASP A 433 6.67 -6.81 -53.45
N LYS A 434 6.15 -6.30 -52.32
CA LYS A 434 4.90 -5.53 -52.21
C LYS A 434 5.09 -4.26 -51.38
N LEU A 435 6.32 -3.76 -51.23
CA LEU A 435 6.64 -2.60 -50.37
C LEU A 435 5.92 -1.30 -50.76
N ASP A 436 5.55 -1.12 -52.03
CA ASP A 436 4.78 0.03 -52.53
C ASP A 436 3.45 -0.34 -53.17
N ASP A 437 3.00 -1.59 -52.97
CA ASP A 437 1.71 -2.05 -53.46
C ASP A 437 0.57 -1.46 -52.63
N TYR A 438 -0.30 -0.68 -53.29
CA TYR A 438 -1.39 0.02 -52.61
C TYR A 438 -2.42 -0.92 -51.98
N GLU A 439 -2.64 -2.12 -52.52
CA GLU A 439 -3.57 -3.08 -51.93
C GLU A 439 -3.01 -3.65 -50.62
N THR A 440 -1.71 -3.96 -50.60
CA THR A 440 -0.99 -4.37 -49.38
C THR A 440 -0.99 -3.25 -48.35
N ILE A 441 -0.69 -2.01 -48.73
CA ILE A 441 -0.69 -0.84 -47.82
C ILE A 441 -2.08 -0.60 -47.22
N LYS A 442 -3.15 -0.65 -48.03
CA LYS A 442 -4.52 -0.53 -47.53
C LYS A 442 -4.86 -1.61 -46.52
N ARG A 443 -4.42 -2.85 -46.76
CA ARG A 443 -4.62 -3.96 -45.82
C ARG A 443 -3.93 -3.69 -44.48
N VAL A 444 -2.67 -3.24 -44.50
CA VAL A 444 -1.93 -2.89 -43.27
C VAL A 444 -2.62 -1.76 -42.51
N MET A 445 -3.08 -0.72 -43.22
CA MET A 445 -3.80 0.38 -42.59
C MET A 445 -5.14 -0.03 -41.99
N ALA A 446 -5.86 -0.94 -42.65
CA ALA A 446 -7.12 -1.47 -42.15
C ALA A 446 -6.96 -2.30 -40.86
N GLU A 447 -5.82 -2.98 -40.68
CA GLU A 447 -5.50 -3.70 -39.44
C GLU A 447 -5.43 -2.75 -38.22
N GLU A 448 -5.00 -1.50 -38.42
CA GLU A 448 -4.95 -0.44 -37.39
C GLU A 448 -6.19 0.50 -37.42
N GLY A 449 -7.24 0.14 -38.17
CA GLY A 449 -8.50 0.88 -38.23
C GLY A 449 -8.48 2.18 -39.05
N LEU A 450 -7.41 2.46 -39.81
CA LEU A 450 -7.32 3.64 -40.67
C LEU A 450 -8.01 3.41 -42.02
N GLY A 451 -8.92 4.32 -42.40
CA GLY A 451 -9.64 4.25 -43.69
C GLY A 451 -10.86 3.32 -43.71
N VAL A 452 -11.36 2.90 -42.53
CA VAL A 452 -12.58 2.08 -42.40
C VAL A 452 -13.85 2.95 -42.39
N ASP A 453 -13.76 4.19 -41.89
CA ASP A 453 -14.86 5.16 -41.83
C ASP A 453 -14.60 6.38 -42.74
N GLN A 454 -15.66 6.87 -43.41
CA GLN A 454 -15.62 7.98 -44.39
C GLN A 454 -15.11 9.33 -43.83
N SER A 455 -15.01 9.48 -42.51
CA SER A 455 -14.51 10.70 -41.85
C SER A 455 -12.98 10.78 -41.78
N SER A 456 -12.25 9.71 -42.08
CA SER A 456 -10.78 9.59 -41.97
C SER A 456 -10.04 9.56 -43.31
N ASP A 457 -10.75 9.76 -44.42
CA ASP A 457 -10.30 9.41 -45.77
C ASP A 457 -9.06 10.20 -46.24
N ASP A 458 -8.97 11.50 -45.94
CA ASP A 458 -7.80 12.33 -46.34
C ASP A 458 -6.52 11.94 -45.59
N MET A 459 -6.60 11.69 -44.27
CA MET A 459 -5.44 11.24 -43.49
C MET A 459 -4.99 9.85 -43.93
N ALA A 460 -5.94 8.94 -44.15
CA ALA A 460 -5.66 7.60 -44.65
C ALA A 460 -4.95 7.69 -46.01
N GLN A 461 -5.46 8.48 -46.96
CA GLN A 461 -4.86 8.61 -48.28
C GLN A 461 -3.45 9.21 -48.25
N ARG A 462 -3.21 10.23 -47.41
CA ARG A 462 -1.86 10.79 -47.18
C ARG A 462 -0.91 9.76 -46.57
N THR A 463 -1.38 9.03 -45.57
CA THR A 463 -0.60 7.98 -44.91
C THR A 463 -0.23 6.88 -45.90
N ALA A 464 -1.19 6.40 -46.70
CA ALA A 464 -0.94 5.39 -47.74
C ALA A 464 0.13 5.84 -48.75
N LYS A 465 0.02 7.09 -49.23
CA LYS A 465 1.00 7.67 -50.15
C LYS A 465 2.39 7.77 -49.52
N ARG A 466 2.47 8.17 -48.23
CA ARG A 466 3.73 8.23 -47.49
C ARG A 466 4.35 6.85 -47.30
N LEU A 467 3.56 5.86 -46.86
CA LEU A 467 4.03 4.48 -46.71
C LEU A 467 4.60 3.92 -48.04
N ALA A 468 3.92 4.16 -49.16
CA ALA A 468 4.40 3.75 -50.49
C ALA A 468 5.70 4.48 -50.92
N GLU A 469 5.89 5.71 -50.49
CA GLU A 469 7.13 6.46 -50.73
C GLU A 469 8.30 5.90 -49.92
N LEU A 470 8.08 5.64 -48.63
CA LEU A 470 9.09 5.03 -47.75
C LEU A 470 9.43 3.60 -48.19
N GLY A 471 8.43 2.82 -48.62
CA GLY A 471 8.63 1.49 -49.20
C GLY A 471 9.51 1.51 -50.45
N ARG A 472 9.32 2.51 -51.34
CA ARG A 472 10.20 2.71 -52.50
C ARG A 472 11.63 3.05 -52.10
N LEU A 473 11.82 3.89 -51.08
CA LEU A 473 13.16 4.22 -50.58
C LEU A 473 13.88 2.97 -50.04
N ILE A 474 13.19 2.17 -49.22
CA ILE A 474 13.72 0.91 -48.67
C ILE A 474 14.05 -0.08 -49.80
N ARG A 475 13.19 -0.18 -50.83
CA ARG A 475 13.43 -1.02 -52.01
C ARG A 475 14.70 -0.62 -52.76
N THR A 476 14.94 0.69 -52.91
CA THR A 476 16.14 1.18 -53.61
C THR A 476 17.42 1.08 -52.77
N GLY A 477 17.27 1.09 -51.44
CA GLY A 477 18.37 0.97 -50.48
C GLY A 477 18.94 -0.44 -50.36
N LEU A 478 19.94 -0.59 -49.49
CA LEU A 478 20.69 -1.83 -49.32
C LEU A 478 19.79 -3.01 -48.92
N LEU A 479 18.80 -2.79 -48.05
CA LEU A 479 17.86 -3.84 -47.64
C LEU A 479 17.08 -4.40 -48.82
N GLY A 480 16.51 -3.52 -49.65
CA GLY A 480 15.74 -3.92 -50.83
C GLY A 480 16.60 -4.67 -51.85
N LYS A 481 17.87 -4.27 -52.02
CA LYS A 481 18.81 -5.00 -52.89
C LYS A 481 19.14 -6.39 -52.37
N TYR A 482 19.35 -6.54 -51.06
CA TYR A 482 19.51 -7.85 -50.43
C TYR A 482 18.27 -8.73 -50.55
N ALA A 483 17.08 -8.15 -50.32
CA ALA A 483 15.79 -8.83 -50.44
C ALA A 483 15.50 -9.31 -51.88
N ALA A 484 15.96 -8.55 -52.88
CA ALA A 484 15.90 -8.92 -54.30
C ALA A 484 16.98 -9.91 -54.74
N GLY A 485 17.78 -10.44 -53.81
CA GLY A 485 18.80 -11.46 -54.06
C GLY A 485 20.17 -10.93 -54.47
N GLY A 486 20.40 -9.61 -54.43
CA GLY A 486 21.66 -8.99 -54.82
C GLY A 486 22.83 -9.33 -53.88
N GLN A 487 24.04 -9.37 -54.44
CA GLN A 487 25.28 -9.49 -53.70
C GLN A 487 25.90 -8.11 -53.49
N HIS A 488 26.10 -7.72 -52.24
CA HIS A 488 26.69 -6.43 -51.86
C HIS A 488 27.66 -6.62 -50.69
N HIS A 489 28.76 -5.86 -50.68
CA HIS A 489 29.76 -5.87 -49.60
C HIS A 489 30.29 -7.26 -49.21
N GLY A 490 30.39 -8.18 -50.17
CA GLY A 490 30.88 -9.55 -49.94
C GLY A 490 29.85 -10.50 -49.32
N TYR A 491 28.59 -10.09 -49.19
CA TYR A 491 27.52 -10.90 -48.62
C TYR A 491 26.33 -11.07 -49.56
N VAL A 492 25.67 -12.22 -49.41
CA VAL A 492 24.40 -12.56 -50.05
C VAL A 492 23.41 -12.99 -48.97
N VAL A 493 22.18 -12.46 -49.01
CA VAL A 493 21.11 -12.90 -48.09
C VAL A 493 20.47 -14.18 -48.61
N GLU A 494 20.51 -15.22 -47.80
CA GLU A 494 19.98 -16.56 -48.10
C GLU A 494 18.54 -16.75 -47.59
N GLY A 495 18.09 -15.86 -46.70
CA GLY A 495 16.78 -15.87 -46.09
C GLY A 495 16.67 -14.76 -45.05
N LEU A 496 15.44 -14.43 -44.66
CA LEU A 496 15.19 -13.37 -43.68
C LEU A 496 14.03 -13.76 -42.77
N ARG A 497 14.03 -13.19 -41.57
CA ARG A 497 12.97 -13.35 -40.59
C ARG A 497 12.57 -12.00 -40.04
N THR A 498 11.32 -11.63 -40.27
CA THR A 498 10.68 -10.47 -39.64
C THR A 498 10.07 -10.90 -38.30
N GLU A 499 9.96 -9.95 -37.36
CA GLU A 499 9.33 -10.16 -36.06
C GLU A 499 9.86 -11.40 -35.31
N LEU A 500 11.20 -11.53 -35.21
CA LEU A 500 11.81 -12.68 -34.53
C LEU A 500 11.63 -12.52 -33.00
N PRO A 501 10.82 -13.38 -32.34
CA PRO A 501 10.70 -13.34 -30.90
C PRO A 501 12.01 -13.79 -30.25
N PHE A 502 12.40 -13.11 -29.19
CA PHE A 502 13.56 -13.50 -28.40
C PHE A 502 13.27 -13.44 -26.90
N TYR A 503 13.96 -14.30 -26.16
CA TYR A 503 13.97 -14.30 -24.71
C TYR A 503 15.43 -14.35 -24.26
N TYR A 504 15.90 -13.26 -23.67
CA TYR A 504 17.29 -13.11 -23.25
C TYR A 504 17.35 -12.86 -21.73
N VAL A 505 18.20 -13.63 -21.04
CA VAL A 505 18.41 -13.50 -19.60
C VAL A 505 19.88 -13.22 -19.36
N ASP A 506 20.17 -12.05 -18.78
CA ASP A 506 21.49 -11.70 -18.31
C ASP A 506 21.58 -11.89 -16.80
N LYS A 507 22.51 -12.74 -16.36
CA LYS A 507 22.66 -13.11 -14.95
C LYS A 507 23.73 -12.26 -14.29
N VAL A 508 23.31 -11.27 -13.52
CA VAL A 508 24.21 -10.36 -12.81
C VAL A 508 24.48 -10.90 -11.40
N ASN A 509 25.71 -11.37 -11.16
CA ASN A 509 26.12 -11.89 -9.86
C ASN A 509 26.65 -10.78 -8.94
N PHE A 510 26.33 -10.89 -7.65
CA PHE A 510 26.79 -10.00 -6.58
C PHE A 510 27.40 -10.83 -5.44
N SER A 511 28.57 -10.42 -4.94
CA SER A 511 29.20 -11.06 -3.77
C SER A 511 28.69 -10.46 -2.46
N ASP A 512 28.58 -9.13 -2.41
CA ASP A 512 28.39 -8.37 -1.17
C ASP A 512 27.22 -7.37 -1.29
N LEU A 513 26.11 -7.80 -1.91
CA LEU A 513 24.89 -7.01 -2.00
C LEU A 513 23.86 -7.52 -0.99
N PHE A 514 23.44 -6.66 -0.07
CA PHE A 514 22.49 -6.99 0.98
C PHE A 514 21.27 -6.08 0.89
N ARG A 515 20.09 -6.63 1.15
CA ARG A 515 18.92 -5.82 1.51
C ARG A 515 19.00 -5.56 3.00
N THR A 516 19.02 -4.29 3.36
CA THR A 516 19.10 -3.82 4.73
C THR A 516 17.73 -3.37 5.22
N GLY A 517 17.46 -3.63 6.50
CA GLY A 517 16.35 -3.01 7.23
C GLY A 517 16.91 -1.95 8.18
N PHE A 518 16.08 -0.99 8.53
CA PHE A 518 16.43 0.02 9.53
C PHE A 518 16.56 -0.60 10.93
N SER A 519 17.53 -0.10 11.71
CA SER A 519 17.60 -0.30 13.16
C SER A 519 18.36 0.86 13.79
N VAL A 520 18.04 1.16 15.06
CA VAL A 520 18.69 2.22 15.85
C VAL A 520 20.14 1.96 16.21
N ASN A 521 20.65 0.77 15.88
CA ASN A 521 22.06 0.38 16.05
C ASN A 521 22.82 0.32 14.72
N GLY A 522 22.19 0.74 13.62
CA GLY A 522 22.70 0.65 12.25
C GLY A 522 21.94 -0.36 11.38
N PRO A 523 22.13 -0.31 10.05
CA PRO A 523 21.38 -1.14 9.11
C PRO A 523 21.63 -2.64 9.38
N VAL A 524 20.54 -3.41 9.44
CA VAL A 524 20.59 -4.85 9.68
C VAL A 524 20.39 -5.59 8.36
N PRO A 525 21.29 -6.50 7.95
CA PRO A 525 21.12 -7.27 6.73
C PRO A 525 19.95 -8.26 6.88
N LEU A 526 18.88 -8.05 6.12
CA LEU A 526 17.70 -8.91 6.09
C LEU A 526 17.88 -10.08 5.11
N SER A 527 18.57 -9.85 3.99
CA SER A 527 18.88 -10.90 2.99
C SER A 527 20.10 -10.53 2.16
N GLN A 528 20.81 -11.55 1.66
CA GLN A 528 21.94 -11.40 0.74
C GLN A 528 21.46 -11.70 -0.68
N ILE A 529 21.64 -10.76 -1.60
CA ILE A 529 21.28 -10.94 -3.01
C ILE A 529 22.46 -11.62 -3.71
N SER A 530 22.28 -12.89 -4.07
CA SER A 530 23.31 -13.67 -4.79
C SER A 530 23.45 -13.24 -6.24
N HIS A 531 22.31 -13.04 -6.92
CA HIS A 531 22.25 -12.60 -8.29
C HIS A 531 20.88 -11.99 -8.62
N VAL A 532 20.87 -11.21 -9.70
CA VAL A 532 19.66 -10.69 -10.34
C VAL A 532 19.63 -11.21 -11.76
N ASP A 533 18.53 -11.88 -12.11
CA ASP A 533 18.24 -12.29 -13.49
C ASP A 533 17.53 -11.14 -14.19
N VAL A 534 18.23 -10.46 -15.09
CA VAL A 534 17.65 -9.38 -15.91
C VAL A 534 17.12 -10.00 -17.19
N VAL A 535 15.79 -9.98 -17.31
CA VAL A 535 15.05 -10.67 -18.37
C VAL A 535 14.52 -9.65 -19.37
N PHE A 536 14.90 -9.86 -20.63
CA PHE A 536 14.43 -9.11 -21.78
C PHE A 536 13.58 -10.02 -22.66
N ASP A 537 12.35 -9.58 -22.91
CA ASP A 537 11.41 -10.20 -23.84
C ASP A 537 11.03 -9.14 -24.88
N GLY A 538 11.02 -9.54 -26.15
CA GLY A 538 10.64 -8.67 -27.24
C GLY A 538 10.72 -9.38 -28.59
N ARG A 539 10.62 -8.57 -29.63
CA ARG A 539 10.75 -9.00 -31.02
C ARG A 539 11.77 -8.12 -31.72
N ALA A 540 12.67 -8.74 -32.44
CA ALA A 540 13.55 -8.02 -33.37
C ALA A 540 12.81 -7.83 -34.70
N ASP A 541 12.82 -6.61 -35.23
CA ASP A 541 12.04 -6.26 -36.43
C ASP A 541 12.40 -7.13 -37.63
N LEU A 542 13.70 -7.28 -37.88
CA LEU A 542 14.23 -8.04 -39.00
C LEU A 542 15.59 -8.64 -38.65
N VAL A 543 15.77 -9.90 -39.03
CA VAL A 543 17.06 -10.59 -38.98
C VAL A 543 17.36 -11.20 -40.34
N LEU A 544 18.53 -10.89 -40.87
CA LEU A 544 19.03 -11.40 -42.14
C LEU A 544 19.94 -12.60 -41.90
N ALA A 545 19.73 -13.68 -42.66
CA ALA A 545 20.66 -14.80 -42.76
C ALA A 545 21.54 -14.61 -43.99
N LEU A 546 22.83 -14.39 -43.76
CA LEU A 546 23.81 -14.02 -44.78
C LEU A 546 24.81 -15.15 -45.02
N ARG A 547 25.39 -15.21 -46.22
CA ARG A 547 26.56 -16.02 -46.57
C ARG A 547 27.63 -15.13 -47.19
N ASP A 548 28.89 -15.31 -46.81
CA ASP A 548 30.04 -14.69 -47.47
C ASP A 548 30.52 -15.49 -48.70
N ASP A 549 31.48 -14.92 -49.45
CA ASP A 549 32.11 -15.58 -50.60
C ASP A 549 32.84 -16.89 -50.25
N ASN A 550 33.18 -17.09 -48.97
CA ASN A 550 33.87 -18.29 -48.50
C ASN A 550 32.90 -19.40 -48.04
N GLY A 551 31.59 -19.15 -48.08
CA GLY A 551 30.58 -20.11 -47.63
C GLY A 551 30.40 -20.17 -46.11
N ASN A 552 30.76 -19.12 -45.37
CA ASN A 552 30.46 -18.98 -43.95
C ASN A 552 29.08 -18.34 -43.75
N GLY A 553 28.31 -18.86 -42.80
CA GLY A 553 26.97 -18.36 -42.47
C GLY A 553 26.99 -17.29 -41.38
N PHE A 554 26.26 -16.20 -41.60
CA PHE A 554 26.14 -15.09 -40.67
C PHE A 554 24.67 -14.76 -40.36
N LEU A 555 24.44 -14.05 -39.26
CA LEU A 555 23.18 -13.40 -38.93
C LEU A 555 23.41 -11.92 -38.66
N GLN A 556 22.50 -11.06 -39.11
CA GLN A 556 22.55 -9.63 -38.81
C GLN A 556 21.17 -9.11 -38.41
N VAL A 557 21.10 -8.41 -37.28
CA VAL A 557 19.90 -7.69 -36.87
C VAL A 557 19.79 -6.37 -37.65
N VAL A 558 18.57 -6.07 -38.08
CA VAL A 558 18.19 -4.80 -38.69
C VAL A 558 16.95 -4.28 -37.95
N ASP A 559 17.08 -3.21 -37.19
CA ASP A 559 15.96 -2.55 -36.50
C ASP A 559 15.50 -1.32 -37.28
N LEU A 560 14.18 -1.18 -37.48
CA LEU A 560 13.60 -0.08 -38.25
C LEU A 560 13.28 1.10 -37.34
N LYS A 561 13.74 2.30 -37.74
CA LYS A 561 13.30 3.55 -37.14
C LYS A 561 12.57 4.44 -38.13
N THR A 562 11.40 4.91 -37.71
CA THR A 562 10.50 5.79 -38.48
C THR A 562 10.63 7.27 -38.09
N LYS A 563 11.64 7.63 -37.29
CA LYS A 563 11.94 9.02 -36.94
C LYS A 563 12.20 9.83 -38.22
N GLY A 564 11.59 11.01 -38.33
CA GLY A 564 11.70 11.86 -39.52
C GLY A 564 10.84 11.43 -40.72
N CYS A 565 9.92 10.46 -40.58
CA CYS A 565 9.07 9.96 -41.69
C CYS A 565 7.68 10.62 -41.80
N ARG A 566 7.26 11.40 -40.80
CA ARG A 566 5.91 11.99 -40.69
C ARG A 566 5.86 13.42 -41.24
N ASP A 567 5.62 14.40 -40.36
CA ASP A 567 5.43 15.81 -40.71
C ASP A 567 6.74 16.48 -41.17
N GLU A 568 7.89 16.05 -40.65
CA GLU A 568 9.22 16.57 -41.02
C GLU A 568 9.72 16.05 -42.39
N PHE A 569 9.06 15.04 -42.96
CA PHE A 569 9.50 14.42 -44.20
C PHE A 569 9.06 15.26 -45.40
N ASN A 570 10.02 15.61 -46.26
CA ASN A 570 9.75 16.32 -47.51
C ASN A 570 9.87 15.35 -48.72
N SER A 571 8.80 15.21 -49.49
CA SER A 571 8.74 14.32 -50.68
C SER A 571 9.41 14.91 -51.91
N ASP A 572 9.42 16.23 -52.03
CA ASP A 572 9.90 16.91 -53.24
C ASP A 572 11.41 17.18 -53.16
N ASP A 573 11.91 17.46 -51.96
CA ASP A 573 13.32 17.79 -51.72
C ASP A 573 13.80 17.30 -50.34
N SER A 574 14.59 16.23 -50.35
CA SER A 574 15.21 15.63 -49.15
C SER A 574 16.14 16.60 -48.41
N SER A 575 16.73 17.58 -49.10
CA SER A 575 17.57 18.62 -48.47
C SER A 575 16.77 19.62 -47.63
N ARG A 576 15.45 19.68 -47.82
CA ARG A 576 14.53 20.58 -47.10
C ARG A 576 13.62 19.88 -46.10
N GLY A 577 13.74 18.56 -45.92
CA GLY A 577 13.04 17.85 -44.85
C GLY A 577 13.99 17.40 -43.74
N SER A 578 13.60 16.35 -43.02
CA SER A 578 14.30 15.85 -41.83
C SER A 578 15.79 15.59 -42.08
N SER A 579 16.62 15.79 -41.06
CA SER A 579 18.06 15.53 -41.15
C SER A 579 18.36 14.07 -41.53
N LEU A 580 17.48 13.13 -41.17
CA LEU A 580 17.57 11.71 -41.51
C LEU A 580 17.19 11.38 -42.96
N GLN A 581 16.65 12.32 -43.73
CA GLN A 581 16.46 12.16 -45.18
C GLN A 581 17.75 12.43 -45.97
N ARG A 582 18.76 13.05 -45.33
CA ARG A 582 20.00 13.50 -45.98
C ARG A 582 21.11 12.50 -45.69
N TYR A 583 21.91 12.20 -46.72
CA TYR A 583 23.11 11.39 -46.61
C TYR A 583 24.16 11.88 -47.62
N GLU A 584 25.41 11.55 -47.36
CA GLU A 584 26.53 11.85 -48.26
C GLU A 584 27.11 10.55 -48.82
N GLY A 585 27.52 10.54 -50.08
CA GLY A 585 28.14 9.36 -50.71
C GLY A 585 27.14 8.36 -51.32
N GLU A 586 27.47 7.06 -51.26
CA GLU A 586 26.72 6.01 -51.94
C GLU A 586 25.54 5.49 -51.11
N LEU A 587 24.35 5.39 -51.72
CA LEU A 587 23.12 4.93 -51.06
C LEU A 587 23.24 3.55 -50.39
N LEU A 588 24.05 2.67 -50.98
CA LEU A 588 24.21 1.28 -50.52
C LEU A 588 25.35 1.11 -49.52
N ASP A 589 26.12 2.16 -49.22
CA ASP A 589 27.16 2.13 -48.20
C ASP A 589 26.52 2.04 -46.81
N PRO A 590 26.80 0.99 -46.01
CA PRO A 590 26.22 0.80 -44.69
C PRO A 590 26.83 1.69 -43.60
N HIS A 591 27.82 2.53 -43.91
CA HIS A 591 28.42 3.43 -42.92
C HIS A 591 27.63 4.73 -42.74
N ALA A 592 27.65 5.26 -41.50
CA ALA A 592 27.05 6.56 -41.20
C ALA A 592 27.80 7.66 -41.95
N SER A 593 27.09 8.38 -42.80
CA SER A 593 27.60 9.47 -43.63
C SER A 593 27.38 10.85 -43.00
N THR A 594 26.36 10.99 -42.14
CA THR A 594 26.02 12.26 -41.48
C THR A 594 26.02 12.13 -39.96
N GLY A 595 26.16 13.27 -39.27
CA GLY A 595 26.02 13.34 -37.81
C GLY A 595 24.64 12.89 -37.30
N ALA A 596 23.58 13.05 -38.11
CA ALA A 596 22.24 12.58 -37.75
C ALA A 596 22.14 11.05 -37.76
N GLU A 597 22.75 10.38 -38.76
CA GLU A 597 22.86 8.92 -38.81
C GLU A 597 23.70 8.37 -37.65
N ALA A 598 24.81 9.03 -37.31
CA ALA A 598 25.61 8.66 -36.15
C ALA A 598 24.85 8.84 -34.81
N THR A 599 24.10 9.93 -34.68
CA THR A 599 23.34 10.25 -33.46
C THR A 599 22.20 9.25 -33.23
N ILE A 600 21.44 8.86 -34.28
CA ILE A 600 20.35 7.88 -34.12
C ILE A 600 20.89 6.48 -33.82
N LEU A 601 22.05 6.11 -34.37
CA LEU A 601 22.73 4.85 -34.05
C LEU A 601 23.17 4.83 -32.58
N GLU A 602 23.77 5.93 -32.11
CA GLU A 602 24.20 6.09 -30.72
C GLU A 602 23.01 6.07 -29.74
N GLN A 603 21.88 6.67 -30.10
CA GLN A 603 20.64 6.68 -29.30
C GLN A 603 20.04 5.29 -29.07
N HIS A 604 20.28 4.34 -29.98
CA HIS A 604 19.69 2.99 -29.95
C HIS A 604 20.73 1.87 -29.79
N LYS A 605 21.96 2.21 -29.41
CA LYS A 605 23.08 1.26 -29.39
C LYS A 605 22.87 0.09 -28.42
N LEU A 606 22.23 0.30 -27.26
CA LEU A 606 22.05 -0.77 -26.28
C LEU A 606 20.91 -1.70 -26.69
N GLN A 607 19.82 -1.16 -27.23
CA GLN A 607 18.76 -1.98 -27.83
C GLN A 607 19.28 -2.86 -28.97
N LEU A 608 20.06 -2.28 -29.90
CA LEU A 608 20.68 -3.03 -30.99
C LEU A 608 21.64 -4.11 -30.48
N THR A 609 22.45 -3.77 -29.48
CA THR A 609 23.38 -4.72 -28.85
C THR A 609 22.63 -5.86 -28.17
N LEU A 610 21.52 -5.59 -27.48
CA LEU A 610 20.67 -6.60 -26.86
C LEU A 610 20.16 -7.62 -27.89
N TYR A 611 19.66 -7.16 -29.04
CA TYR A 611 19.16 -8.07 -30.07
C TYR A 611 20.25 -8.99 -30.61
N SER A 612 21.45 -8.46 -30.85
CA SER A 612 22.57 -9.30 -31.29
C SER A 612 23.04 -10.27 -30.19
N LEU A 613 23.06 -9.86 -28.92
CA LEU A 613 23.35 -10.77 -27.80
C LEU A 613 22.30 -11.88 -27.66
N ALA A 614 21.03 -11.56 -27.89
CA ALA A 614 19.95 -12.54 -27.91
C ALA A 614 20.15 -13.57 -29.04
N LEU A 615 20.52 -13.13 -30.25
CA LEU A 615 20.88 -14.03 -31.35
C LEU A 615 22.11 -14.88 -31.03
N GLU A 616 23.16 -14.29 -30.46
CA GLU A 616 24.36 -15.02 -30.05
C GLU A 616 24.00 -16.12 -29.03
N SER A 617 23.14 -15.82 -28.06
CA SER A 617 22.62 -16.80 -27.11
C SER A 617 21.85 -17.94 -27.78
N ILE A 618 21.00 -17.63 -28.76
CA ILE A 618 20.26 -18.64 -29.55
C ILE A 618 21.23 -19.52 -30.36
N GLU A 619 22.25 -18.95 -30.99
CA GLU A 619 23.25 -19.71 -31.76
C GLU A 619 24.14 -20.56 -30.84
N LEU A 620 24.49 -20.09 -29.64
CA LEU A 620 25.27 -20.87 -28.67
C LEU A 620 24.56 -22.16 -28.22
N GLN A 621 23.22 -22.20 -28.26
CA GLN A 621 22.44 -23.42 -27.97
C GLN A 621 22.56 -24.48 -29.08
N LYS A 622 23.00 -24.11 -30.29
CA LYS A 622 23.21 -25.04 -31.40
C LYS A 622 24.59 -25.72 -31.32
N PRO A 623 24.79 -26.90 -31.94
CA PRO A 623 26.12 -27.49 -32.12
C PRO A 623 27.04 -26.57 -32.93
N GLU A 624 28.34 -26.55 -32.62
CA GLU A 624 29.35 -25.67 -33.25
C GLU A 624 29.31 -25.69 -34.78
N SER A 625 29.13 -26.86 -35.39
CA SER A 625 29.07 -27.03 -36.85
C SER A 625 27.84 -26.41 -37.52
N LYS A 626 26.84 -25.98 -36.74
CA LYS A 626 25.58 -25.37 -37.21
C LYS A 626 25.38 -23.93 -36.75
N ARG A 627 26.39 -23.34 -36.07
CA ARG A 627 26.31 -21.97 -35.57
C ARG A 627 26.59 -20.97 -36.69
N ARG A 628 25.77 -19.94 -36.79
CA ARG A 628 26.05 -18.74 -37.59
C ARG A 628 26.76 -17.70 -36.73
N THR A 629 27.64 -16.92 -37.33
CA THR A 629 28.31 -15.80 -36.65
C THR A 629 27.41 -14.57 -36.69
N VAL A 630 27.19 -13.93 -35.55
CA VAL A 630 26.38 -12.70 -35.49
C VAL A 630 27.25 -11.50 -35.85
N LEU A 631 26.84 -10.77 -36.89
CA LEU A 631 27.48 -9.52 -37.33
C LEU A 631 27.02 -8.35 -36.46
N PRO A 632 27.77 -7.24 -36.44
CA PRO A 632 27.31 -6.01 -35.81
C PRO A 632 25.91 -5.63 -36.30
N PRO A 633 25.00 -5.24 -35.38
CA PRO A 633 23.64 -4.90 -35.73
C PRO A 633 23.61 -3.62 -36.57
N SER A 634 22.48 -3.42 -37.23
CA SER A 634 22.25 -2.28 -38.10
C SER A 634 20.88 -1.65 -37.88
N LEU A 635 20.78 -0.38 -38.25
CA LEU A 635 19.56 0.41 -38.17
C LEU A 635 19.07 0.70 -39.59
N LEU A 636 17.81 0.39 -39.89
CA LEU A 636 17.14 0.83 -41.10
C LEU A 636 16.48 2.18 -40.84
N ILE A 637 16.99 3.22 -41.50
CA ILE A 637 16.42 4.57 -41.41
C ILE A 637 15.31 4.68 -42.44
N GLY A 638 14.05 4.62 -42.00
CA GLY A 638 12.90 4.68 -42.91
C GLY A 638 12.87 5.93 -43.80
N ALA A 639 13.35 7.06 -43.27
CA ALA A 639 13.31 8.36 -43.95
C ALA A 639 14.22 8.44 -45.20
N SER A 640 15.30 7.67 -45.25
CA SER A 640 16.23 7.61 -46.39
C SER A 640 16.27 6.25 -47.10
N GLY A 641 15.76 5.20 -46.45
CA GLY A 641 15.88 3.81 -46.91
C GLY A 641 17.28 3.20 -46.71
N ARG A 642 18.19 3.92 -46.04
CA ARG A 642 19.56 3.46 -45.78
C ARG A 642 19.60 2.49 -44.60
N ILE A 643 20.45 1.47 -44.73
CA ILE A 643 20.93 0.68 -43.59
C ILE A 643 22.19 1.37 -43.07
N VAL A 644 22.25 1.63 -41.77
CA VAL A 644 23.45 2.13 -41.10
C VAL A 644 23.89 1.08 -40.07
N GLN A 645 25.06 0.50 -40.30
CA GLN A 645 25.61 -0.59 -39.49
C GLN A 645 26.59 -0.04 -38.45
N MET A 646 26.52 -0.59 -37.23
CA MET A 646 27.52 -0.32 -36.19
C MET A 646 28.87 -0.95 -36.55
N THR A 647 29.98 -0.24 -36.29
CA THR A 647 31.30 -0.82 -36.55
C THR A 647 31.59 -1.96 -35.58
N SER A 648 32.53 -2.85 -35.93
CA SER A 648 32.93 -3.95 -35.03
C SER A 648 33.54 -3.46 -33.71
N GLU A 649 34.21 -2.32 -33.73
CA GLU A 649 34.78 -1.67 -32.54
C GLU A 649 33.67 -1.10 -31.66
N ASP A 650 32.75 -0.34 -32.24
CA ASP A 650 31.58 0.22 -31.53
C ASP A 650 30.70 -0.87 -30.94
N TYR A 651 30.52 -1.99 -31.65
CA TYR A 651 29.77 -3.13 -31.14
C TYR A 651 30.45 -3.76 -29.92
N HIS A 652 31.78 -3.92 -29.96
CA HIS A 652 32.52 -4.47 -28.83
C HIS A 652 32.47 -3.56 -27.60
N GLU A 653 32.59 -2.24 -27.78
CA GLU A 653 32.42 -1.27 -26.71
C GLU A 653 30.98 -1.23 -26.19
N SER A 654 29.99 -1.32 -27.08
CA SER A 654 28.57 -1.36 -26.69
C SER A 654 28.22 -2.58 -25.85
N LYS A 655 28.85 -3.75 -26.06
CA LYS A 655 28.69 -4.93 -25.19
C LYS A 655 29.19 -4.69 -23.75
N LYS A 656 30.34 -4.02 -23.62
CA LYS A 656 30.89 -3.67 -22.29
C LYS A 656 29.97 -2.67 -21.58
N LEU A 657 29.50 -1.67 -22.33
CA LEU A 657 28.59 -0.65 -21.84
C LEU A 657 27.24 -1.25 -21.41
N PHE A 658 26.68 -2.14 -22.23
CA PHE A 658 25.48 -2.92 -21.90
C PHE A 658 25.66 -3.65 -20.57
N SER A 659 26.75 -4.41 -20.41
CA SER A 659 27.01 -5.18 -19.18
C SER A 659 27.13 -4.27 -17.95
N LYS A 660 27.77 -3.10 -18.10
CA LYS A 660 27.90 -2.10 -17.02
C LYS A 660 26.54 -1.50 -16.65
N HIS A 661 25.73 -1.14 -17.65
CA HIS A 661 24.41 -0.54 -17.45
C HIS A 661 23.41 -1.52 -16.83
N VAL A 662 23.36 -2.76 -17.35
CA VAL A 662 22.52 -3.84 -16.79
C VAL A 662 22.92 -4.15 -15.35
N ARG A 663 24.21 -4.15 -15.02
CA ARG A 663 24.68 -4.28 -13.64
C ARG A 663 24.19 -3.14 -12.74
N TRP A 664 24.23 -1.89 -13.23
CA TRP A 664 23.73 -0.73 -12.50
C TRP A 664 22.21 -0.83 -12.24
N MET A 665 21.41 -1.17 -13.25
CA MET A 665 19.95 -1.36 -13.08
C MET A 665 19.62 -2.53 -12.15
N ALA A 666 20.35 -3.65 -12.27
CA ALA A 666 20.21 -4.78 -11.37
C ALA A 666 20.49 -4.41 -9.92
N GLN A 667 21.54 -3.62 -9.67
CA GLN A 667 21.87 -3.14 -8.33
C GLN A 667 20.81 -2.16 -7.80
N LEU A 668 20.37 -1.21 -8.62
CA LEU A 668 19.33 -0.24 -8.28
C LEU A 668 18.03 -0.93 -7.88
N SER A 669 17.58 -1.90 -8.66
CA SER A 669 16.36 -2.67 -8.38
C SER A 669 16.48 -3.57 -7.15
N ALA A 670 17.68 -4.05 -6.83
CA ALA A 670 17.87 -5.00 -5.76
C ALA A 670 18.16 -4.37 -4.40
N ALA A 671 18.92 -3.27 -4.37
CA ALA A 671 19.22 -2.50 -3.16
C ALA A 671 19.30 -1.00 -3.49
N PRO A 672 18.15 -0.31 -3.62
CA PRO A 672 18.07 1.10 -4.01
C PRO A 672 18.94 2.03 -3.14
N GLU A 673 18.98 1.78 -1.83
CA GLU A 673 19.73 2.57 -0.85
C GLU A 673 21.25 2.60 -1.12
N THR A 674 21.77 1.61 -1.84
CA THR A 674 23.21 1.52 -2.17
C THR A 674 23.60 2.33 -3.41
N VAL A 675 22.62 2.80 -4.18
CA VAL A 675 22.85 3.53 -5.43
C VAL A 675 22.46 5.00 -5.23
N PRO A 676 23.43 5.92 -5.11
CA PRO A 676 23.13 7.33 -4.95
C PRO A 676 22.41 7.89 -6.19
N GLU A 677 21.63 8.97 -5.99
CA GLU A 677 21.01 9.71 -7.09
C GLU A 677 22.10 10.17 -8.07
N PRO A 678 21.98 9.86 -9.38
CA PRO A 678 22.86 10.42 -10.40
C PRO A 678 22.81 11.95 -10.37
N LEU A 679 23.96 12.61 -10.31
CA LEU A 679 24.07 14.07 -10.23
C LEU A 679 23.26 14.78 -11.33
N THR A 680 22.59 15.89 -10.98
CA THR A 680 22.03 16.84 -11.94
C THR A 680 23.14 17.34 -12.83
N VAL A 681 22.90 17.27 -14.13
CA VAL A 681 23.92 17.56 -15.11
C VAL A 681 23.98 19.07 -15.36
N GLU A 682 24.68 19.78 -14.46
CA GLU A 682 25.21 21.12 -14.75
C GLU A 682 26.34 21.06 -15.80
N ASP A 683 26.79 19.84 -16.17
CA ASP A 683 27.91 19.55 -17.09
C ASP A 683 27.52 18.79 -18.39
N SER A 684 26.24 18.69 -18.77
CA SER A 684 25.84 18.08 -20.07
C SER A 684 25.15 19.05 -20.99
N SER A 685 25.27 18.76 -22.28
CA SER A 685 24.64 19.50 -23.37
C SER A 685 23.16 19.79 -23.10
N GLU A 686 22.71 20.99 -23.50
CA GLU A 686 21.31 21.45 -23.44
C GLU A 686 20.32 20.40 -23.99
N ASP A 687 20.76 19.57 -24.93
CA ASP A 687 19.97 18.50 -25.56
C ASP A 687 19.50 17.40 -24.58
N VAL A 688 20.31 17.04 -23.57
CA VAL A 688 19.95 15.98 -22.59
C VAL A 688 18.92 16.50 -21.59
N LEU A 689 19.09 17.74 -21.15
CA LEU A 689 18.12 18.43 -20.28
C LEU A 689 16.77 18.61 -20.99
N ALA A 690 16.75 18.87 -22.29
CA ALA A 690 15.53 18.96 -23.08
C ALA A 690 14.77 17.63 -23.23
N LEU A 691 15.41 16.48 -22.99
CA LEU A 691 14.79 15.15 -23.09
C LEU A 691 14.23 14.64 -21.76
N CYS A 692 14.67 15.19 -20.62
CA CYS A 692 14.14 14.84 -19.30
C CYS A 692 12.67 15.32 -19.15
N PRO A 693 11.72 14.45 -18.76
CA PRO A 693 10.34 14.89 -18.49
C PRO A 693 10.25 15.86 -17.31
N PHE A 694 11.12 15.65 -16.30
CA PHE A 694 11.12 16.42 -15.07
C PHE A 694 11.67 17.84 -15.21
N SER A 695 12.36 18.17 -16.30
CA SER A 695 12.80 19.55 -16.60
C SER A 695 11.72 20.35 -17.35
N LYS A 696 10.56 19.75 -17.63
CA LYS A 696 9.43 20.34 -18.35
C LYS A 696 8.22 20.48 -17.43
N GLY A 697 7.27 21.31 -17.87
CA GLY A 697 6.05 21.61 -17.12
C GLY A 697 6.18 22.89 -16.30
N ASP A 698 5.20 23.07 -15.42
CA ASP A 698 5.11 24.25 -14.55
C ASP A 698 6.05 24.10 -13.35
N ILE A 699 6.37 22.86 -12.96
CA ILE A 699 7.35 22.52 -11.93
C ILE A 699 8.50 21.76 -12.58
N ARG A 700 9.69 22.34 -12.56
CA ARG A 700 10.91 21.79 -13.18
C ARG A 700 11.89 21.32 -12.11
N LEU A 701 12.16 20.02 -12.06
CA LEU A 701 13.01 19.38 -11.06
C LEU A 701 14.43 19.17 -11.61
N GLY A 702 15.40 19.86 -11.02
CA GLY A 702 16.82 19.79 -11.40
C GLY A 702 17.41 21.10 -11.92
N LEU A 703 16.65 22.20 -11.84
CA LEU A 703 17.15 23.57 -11.99
C LEU A 703 17.19 24.22 -10.60
N SER A 704 18.12 25.15 -10.38
CA SER A 704 18.27 25.86 -9.10
C SER A 704 17.68 27.27 -9.18
N GLY A 705 16.98 27.72 -8.12
CA GLY A 705 16.49 29.10 -8.01
C GLY A 705 15.16 29.34 -8.72
N ASP A 706 15.02 30.52 -9.35
CA ASP A 706 13.78 30.98 -9.99
C ASP A 706 13.34 30.11 -11.19
N ASP A 707 14.23 29.24 -11.71
CA ASP A 707 13.96 28.33 -12.83
C ASP A 707 13.18 27.05 -12.45
N ILE A 708 12.91 26.83 -11.15
CA ILE A 708 12.09 25.70 -10.66
C ILE A 708 10.62 25.86 -11.04
N LEU A 709 10.14 27.11 -11.12
CA LEU A 709 8.81 27.45 -11.58
C LEU A 709 8.93 27.85 -13.04
N GLY A 710 8.18 27.21 -13.92
CA GLY A 710 8.09 27.67 -15.30
C GLY A 710 7.61 29.12 -15.30
N ASN A 711 8.32 30.03 -15.99
CA ASN A 711 7.84 31.39 -16.25
C ASN A 711 6.46 31.29 -16.93
N ASN A 712 5.40 31.42 -16.14
CA ASN A 712 4.13 31.88 -16.64
C ASN A 712 4.36 33.36 -16.94
N GLU A 713 4.58 33.71 -18.22
CA GLU A 713 4.35 35.08 -18.64
C GLU A 713 2.99 35.48 -18.09
N GLU A 714 2.98 36.52 -17.26
CA GLU A 714 1.78 37.15 -16.72
C GLU A 714 0.82 37.41 -17.90
N SER A 715 -0.18 36.54 -18.06
CA SER A 715 -1.40 36.96 -18.70
C SER A 715 -2.06 37.90 -17.70
N ASP A 716 -1.75 39.19 -17.84
CA ASP A 716 -2.53 40.30 -17.29
C ASP A 716 -4.01 40.05 -17.62
N TYR A 717 -4.72 39.45 -16.67
CA TYR A 717 -6.16 39.53 -16.62
C TYR A 717 -6.49 40.60 -15.60
N ASP A 718 -6.65 41.83 -16.09
CA ASP A 718 -7.44 42.86 -15.42
C ASP A 718 -8.81 42.26 -15.07
N LEU A 719 -9.08 42.05 -13.78
CA LEU A 719 -10.40 42.10 -13.15
C LEU A 719 -10.32 42.40 -11.65
#